data_AF-A0A6A6M4I4-F1
#
_entry.id   AF-A0A6A6M4I4-F1
#
_cell.length_a   1.000
_cell.length_b   1.000
_cell.length_c   1.000
_cell.angle_alpha   90.00
_cell.angle_beta   90.00
_cell.angle_gamma   90.00
#
_symmetry.space_group_name_H-M   'P 1'
#
loop_
_entity.id
_entity.type
_entity.pdbx_description
1 polymer ?
#
loop_
_entity_poly.entity_id
_entity_poly.type
_entity_poly.pdbx_seq_one_letter_code
_entity_poly.pdbx_strand_id
1 'polypeptide(L)'
;MIPSSSFAQWPPSPGYWPSSRFRSMSFYQGYRNLWGYTHQFVDQNALTIWLDSTSGHALSTSLIDVVRSGFKSVKPFRSGYFGASIKVQPGYTAGVITAFYLSNNEAHPRFHDEVDIEFLGTTFGKPYTLQTNVYIRGSGDGRIIGREMKFHLWFDPTQNFHHYAILWSPNEIIFLVDDVPIRRYPRKVMQFFQEPMWVMFNMDASSWLLKMENTKQIIVNEWVMRLVVEWNEAEGFLLPAVTYGDDEGEKISQNDLLLLSREQIKDVQKLPETHAFALVEHRQHNLLRLRMFLDGEVTCLNIDNLESRPRLLRMRRFMTSPLKLQEKLLFSLKICSLSTISREYFALRSICSLPFKDLILKATDKNSGSGDQAWKVSGTLREYFGGILNKSQLEAVDAGLSRKAFVLIQGPPGTGKTQTILALLSAILHAAPARVQSKGSLHEFKCGPEIPIQEKYNHWARASPWLSGNNPRDINMPKDGDDGYFPTTGNELKPEVVASSRKYRVRVLVCAPSNSALDEIVLRLLRTGIRDENVRTYNPKIVRIGLKAHHSVQSVCMDYLVKQKQDEFAADKKHGAAGGDIDSIRNAILEEAVIVEPATLVPLANGCKQVFLVGDPVQLPATVISPVATKFGYGTSLFERLQRAGYPVNMLKLQYRMHPEIRNFPSREFYSEALLDAEDILSKTEREWHKYRCFSPFCFFDIHEGKESQPSGSGSWVNTDEVEFVLLLYHKLVTMYPELRSSSQLAIISPYRYQVKLFQDRFRDTFGQESQKFVDIQTVDGFQGREKDVAIFSCVRANKDRGIGFVSDARRMNVGITRAKSTVLVVGSASTLRSDEHWNNLVESAEKRDLVFKVSKPYASFFSDSNLESMKVPDNLLGVPDQDLDDDVIMHGIIDDADLGQADEHDMDDMDDGFNGAEDD
;
A
#
# COMPACT_ATOMS: atom_id res chain seq x y z
N MET A 1 6.50 23.24 52.90
CA MET A 1 7.35 22.11 52.48
C MET A 1 7.11 21.88 50.99
N ILE A 2 8.16 22.01 50.20
CA ILE A 2 8.22 21.65 48.78
C ILE A 2 9.10 20.39 48.69
N PRO A 3 8.79 19.47 47.78
CA PRO A 3 9.79 19.05 46.78
C PRO A 3 9.21 19.26 45.38
N SER A 4 9.72 20.20 44.57
CA SER A 4 10.95 20.21 43.76
C SER A 4 10.80 19.25 42.58
N SER A 5 10.30 19.70 41.43
CA SER A 5 10.93 20.54 40.40
C SER A 5 11.44 19.70 39.23
N SER A 6 10.87 19.93 38.05
CA SER A 6 11.67 20.02 36.83
C SER A 6 11.05 21.09 35.94
N PHE A 7 11.75 22.23 35.89
CA PHE A 7 11.50 23.34 35.00
C PHE A 7 11.41 22.85 33.54
N ALA A 8 10.28 23.14 32.88
CA ALA A 8 10.26 23.33 31.44
C ALA A 8 10.38 24.83 31.17
N GLN A 9 11.32 25.16 30.29
CA GLN A 9 11.87 26.49 30.03
C GLN A 9 10.81 27.45 29.48
N TRP A 10 10.49 28.50 30.24
CA TRP A 10 9.83 29.70 29.72
C TRP A 10 10.88 30.59 29.04
N PRO A 11 10.57 31.33 27.96
CA PRO A 11 11.13 32.66 27.82
C PRO A 11 10.39 33.59 28.80
N PRO A 12 11.09 34.34 29.68
CA PRO A 12 10.44 35.30 30.56
C PRO A 12 9.77 36.41 29.75
N SER A 13 8.59 36.86 30.19
CA SER A 13 7.94 38.06 29.63
C SER A 13 8.88 39.26 29.75
N PRO A 14 9.08 40.08 28.71
CA PRO A 14 9.97 41.25 28.76
C PRO A 14 9.52 42.38 29.71
N GLY A 15 8.48 42.18 30.53
CA GLY A 15 7.85 43.23 31.35
C GLY A 15 7.03 44.22 30.52
N TYR A 16 6.77 43.91 29.25
CA TYR A 16 5.99 44.71 28.32
C TYR A 16 4.65 43.99 28.08
N TRP A 17 3.54 44.58 28.54
CA TRP A 17 2.18 44.02 28.42
C TRP A 17 1.30 44.92 27.53
N PRO A 18 1.49 44.92 26.19
CA PRO A 18 0.66 45.69 25.27
C PRO A 18 -0.83 45.49 25.47
N SER A 19 -1.25 44.24 25.74
CA SER A 19 -2.66 43.89 25.95
C SER A 19 -3.33 44.74 27.03
N SER A 20 -2.60 45.11 28.10
CA SER A 20 -3.16 45.87 29.24
C SER A 20 -3.49 47.32 28.91
N ARG A 21 -3.03 47.84 27.76
CA ARG A 21 -3.25 49.23 27.31
C ARG A 21 -4.50 49.39 26.45
N PHE A 22 -5.13 48.30 26.03
CA PHE A 22 -6.28 48.31 25.13
C PHE A 22 -7.49 47.66 25.81
N ARG A 23 -8.68 48.25 25.63
CA ARG A 23 -9.93 47.69 26.17
C ARG A 23 -10.56 46.72 25.18
N SER A 24 -11.05 45.58 25.66
CA SER A 24 -11.78 44.60 24.86
C SER A 24 -13.13 45.14 24.37
N MET A 25 -13.50 44.83 23.13
CA MET A 25 -14.81 45.14 22.55
C MET A 25 -15.67 43.87 22.55
N SER A 26 -16.97 43.98 22.87
CA SER A 26 -17.86 42.82 22.83
C SER A 26 -18.17 42.41 21.38
N PHE A 27 -18.39 41.12 21.15
CA PHE A 27 -18.52 40.55 19.81
C PHE A 27 -19.59 41.28 18.97
N TYR A 28 -20.82 41.42 19.47
CA TYR A 28 -21.93 42.05 18.75
C TYR A 28 -21.80 43.57 18.55
N GLN A 29 -20.84 44.23 19.22
CA GLN A 29 -20.57 45.65 19.01
C GLN A 29 -19.57 45.89 17.86
N GLY A 30 -18.65 44.95 17.63
CA GLY A 30 -17.54 45.11 16.68
C GLY A 30 -17.56 44.18 15.48
N TYR A 31 -18.26 43.06 15.56
CA TYR A 31 -18.15 41.95 14.61
C TYR A 31 -19.52 41.42 14.19
N ARG A 32 -19.58 40.86 12.99
CA ARG A 32 -20.73 40.14 12.43
C ARG A 32 -20.31 38.78 11.94
N ASN A 33 -21.22 37.80 12.01
CA ASN A 33 -21.01 36.49 11.40
C ASN A 33 -20.82 36.65 9.89
N LEU A 34 -19.87 35.89 9.32
CA LEU A 34 -19.58 35.90 7.89
C LEU A 34 -19.93 34.56 7.25
N TRP A 35 -19.59 33.45 7.90
CA TRP A 35 -19.93 32.08 7.49
C TRP A 35 -20.35 31.24 8.70
N GLY A 36 -21.24 30.27 8.48
CA GLY A 36 -21.68 29.35 9.53
C GLY A 36 -22.50 30.05 10.63
N TYR A 37 -23.60 30.73 10.26
CA TYR A 37 -24.45 31.47 11.20
C TYR A 37 -24.95 30.62 12.38
N THR A 38 -25.18 29.33 12.15
CA THR A 38 -25.62 28.35 13.16
C THR A 38 -24.47 27.65 13.90
N HIS A 39 -23.21 27.97 13.58
CA HIS A 39 -22.00 27.29 14.03
C HIS A 39 -21.11 28.16 14.91
N GLN A 40 -21.75 29.14 15.54
CA GLN A 40 -21.13 30.11 16.44
C GLN A 40 -22.09 30.36 17.60
N PHE A 41 -21.55 30.35 18.82
CA PHE A 41 -22.31 30.58 20.04
C PHE A 41 -21.54 31.54 20.93
N VAL A 42 -22.19 32.63 21.34
CA VAL A 42 -21.61 33.64 22.23
C VAL A 42 -22.22 33.46 23.61
N ASP A 43 -21.38 33.22 24.62
CA ASP A 43 -21.77 33.13 26.02
C ASP A 43 -20.78 33.89 26.90
N GLN A 44 -21.27 34.75 27.80
CA GLN A 44 -20.47 35.47 28.79
C GLN A 44 -19.14 36.07 28.26
N ASN A 45 -19.17 36.71 27.09
CA ASN A 45 -18.02 37.29 26.36
C ASN A 45 -17.04 36.28 25.72
N ALA A 46 -17.31 34.98 25.76
CA ALA A 46 -16.59 33.95 25.00
C ALA A 46 -17.37 33.58 23.74
N LEU A 47 -16.68 33.52 22.60
CA LEU A 47 -17.24 33.05 21.34
C LEU A 47 -16.72 31.63 21.08
N THR A 48 -17.63 30.67 21.01
CA THR A 48 -17.34 29.31 20.58
C THR A 48 -17.66 29.18 19.10
N ILE A 49 -16.70 28.71 18.32
CA ILE A 49 -16.83 28.45 16.89
C ILE A 49 -16.52 26.98 16.67
N TRP A 50 -17.38 26.30 15.91
CA TRP A 50 -17.16 24.91 15.54
C TRP A 50 -17.43 24.69 14.05
N LEU A 51 -16.97 23.55 13.55
CA LEU A 51 -17.26 23.06 12.22
C LEU A 51 -18.00 21.73 12.31
N ASP A 52 -19.04 21.60 11.50
CA ASP A 52 -19.67 20.33 11.17
C ASP A 52 -19.99 20.32 9.65
N SER A 53 -20.55 19.23 9.14
CA SER A 53 -20.89 18.99 7.74
C SER A 53 -21.92 19.96 7.18
N THR A 54 -22.64 20.66 8.06
CA THR A 54 -23.64 21.66 7.72
C THR A 54 -23.11 23.08 7.84
N SER A 55 -21.87 23.27 8.30
CA SER A 55 -21.21 24.58 8.31
C SER A 55 -21.01 25.07 6.87
N GLY A 56 -21.16 26.38 6.66
CA GLY A 56 -21.45 26.98 5.35
C GLY A 56 -20.59 26.46 4.20
N HIS A 57 -21.24 25.84 3.21
CA HIS A 57 -20.60 25.48 1.95
C HIS A 57 -20.33 26.76 1.16
N ALA A 58 -19.05 27.09 0.97
CA ALA A 58 -18.69 28.05 -0.06
C ALA A 58 -18.85 27.35 -1.42
N LEU A 59 -19.73 27.88 -2.27
CA LEU A 59 -19.79 27.52 -3.70
C LEU A 59 -18.42 27.84 -4.33
N SER A 60 -17.54 26.84 -4.39
CA SER A 60 -16.28 26.90 -5.12
C SER A 60 -16.41 26.02 -6.35
N THR A 61 -16.22 26.60 -7.53
CA THR A 61 -16.22 25.93 -8.84
C THR A 61 -14.98 25.05 -9.07
N SER A 62 -14.37 24.52 -8.01
CA SER A 62 -13.21 23.64 -8.05
C SER A 62 -13.46 22.39 -7.20
N LEU A 63 -12.83 21.27 -7.58
CA LEU A 63 -13.05 19.87 -7.15
C LEU A 63 -12.85 19.55 -5.64
N ILE A 64 -12.94 20.53 -4.74
CA ILE A 64 -12.77 20.36 -3.29
C ILE A 64 -13.81 21.21 -2.56
N ASP A 65 -14.83 20.59 -1.96
CA ASP A 65 -15.70 21.30 -1.03
C ASP A 65 -14.89 21.66 0.23
N VAL A 66 -14.91 22.93 0.63
CA VAL A 66 -14.30 23.41 1.89
C VAL A 66 -15.43 23.87 2.81
N VAL A 67 -15.40 23.41 4.05
CA VAL A 67 -16.39 23.78 5.07
C VAL A 67 -15.81 24.90 5.92
N ARG A 68 -16.56 25.99 6.13
CA ARG A 68 -16.08 27.19 6.82
C ARG A 68 -17.08 27.73 7.85
N SER A 69 -16.55 28.24 8.96
CA SER A 69 -17.28 29.05 9.94
C SER A 69 -16.38 30.20 10.38
N GLY A 70 -16.90 31.42 10.41
CA GLY A 70 -16.10 32.59 10.72
C GLY A 70 -16.88 33.90 10.87
N PHE A 71 -16.20 34.94 11.31
CA PHE A 71 -16.76 36.26 11.54
C PHE A 71 -15.83 37.36 11.02
N LYS A 72 -16.37 38.56 10.86
CA LYS A 72 -15.67 39.72 10.30
C LYS A 72 -16.06 41.00 11.04
N SER A 73 -15.12 41.94 11.18
CA SER A 73 -15.40 43.24 11.78
C SER A 73 -16.43 44.03 10.97
N VAL A 74 -17.26 44.84 11.64
CA VAL A 74 -18.27 45.67 10.99
C VAL A 74 -17.63 46.83 10.21
N LYS A 75 -16.49 47.35 10.71
CA LYS A 75 -15.73 48.44 10.10
C LYS A 75 -14.30 48.00 9.79
N PRO A 76 -13.66 48.56 8.76
CA PRO A 76 -12.23 48.37 8.52
C PRO A 76 -11.38 49.30 9.38
N PHE A 77 -10.12 48.94 9.58
CA PHE A 77 -9.12 49.67 10.37
C PHE A 77 -7.90 50.03 9.53
N ARG A 78 -7.23 51.14 9.83
CA ARG A 78 -5.98 51.56 9.16
C ARG A 78 -4.70 51.22 9.96
N SER A 79 -4.86 50.95 11.24
CA SER A 79 -3.81 50.52 12.18
C SER A 79 -4.50 50.17 13.50
N GLY A 80 -3.83 49.42 14.38
CA GLY A 80 -4.35 49.07 15.69
C GLY A 80 -3.66 47.87 16.33
N TYR A 81 -4.07 47.57 17.56
CA TYR A 81 -3.75 46.33 18.26
C TYR A 81 -4.96 45.40 18.18
N PHE A 82 -4.77 44.24 17.56
CA PHE A 82 -5.82 43.26 17.33
C PHE A 82 -5.43 41.96 18.03
N GLY A 83 -6.08 41.66 19.15
CA GLY A 83 -5.76 40.49 19.96
C GLY A 83 -7.00 39.65 20.26
N ALA A 84 -6.81 38.34 20.33
CA ALA A 84 -7.84 37.38 20.72
C ALA A 84 -7.24 36.33 21.66
N SER A 85 -7.95 36.01 22.73
CA SER A 85 -7.62 34.86 23.57
C SER A 85 -8.22 33.60 22.94
N ILE A 86 -7.38 32.69 22.48
CA ILE A 86 -7.76 31.51 21.70
C ILE A 86 -7.33 30.25 22.46
N LYS A 87 -8.23 29.28 22.53
CA LYS A 87 -7.91 27.90 22.94
C LYS A 87 -8.32 26.97 21.80
N VAL A 88 -7.36 26.23 21.25
CA VAL A 88 -7.62 25.32 20.12
C VAL A 88 -8.04 23.93 20.61
N GLN A 89 -8.68 23.14 19.75
CA GLN A 89 -9.19 21.82 20.12
C GLN A 89 -8.04 20.81 20.39
N PRO A 90 -8.07 20.02 21.47
CA PRO A 90 -7.14 18.92 21.66
C PRO A 90 -7.39 17.75 20.70
N GLY A 91 -6.35 16.98 20.39
CA GLY A 91 -6.43 15.73 19.61
C GLY A 91 -6.04 15.88 18.14
N TYR A 92 -6.61 15.02 17.28
CA TYR A 92 -6.35 15.02 15.84
C TYR A 92 -7.16 16.10 15.13
N THR A 93 -6.47 17.09 14.59
CA THR A 93 -7.06 18.21 13.86
C THR A 93 -6.40 18.42 12.50
N ALA A 94 -5.64 17.44 12.00
CA ALA A 94 -4.87 17.56 10.76
C ALA A 94 -5.72 18.15 9.61
N GLY A 95 -5.22 19.21 8.98
CA GLY A 95 -5.87 20.00 7.93
C GLY A 95 -7.22 20.65 8.26
N VAL A 96 -7.51 20.83 9.55
CA VAL A 96 -8.24 22.00 10.05
C VAL A 96 -7.23 23.15 10.16
N ILE A 97 -7.61 24.33 9.70
CA ILE A 97 -6.85 25.58 9.85
C ILE A 97 -7.73 26.56 10.62
N THR A 98 -7.22 27.05 11.74
CA THR A 98 -7.87 28.13 12.50
C THR A 98 -7.08 29.40 12.27
N ALA A 99 -7.65 30.38 11.57
CA ALA A 99 -6.98 31.61 11.19
C ALA A 99 -7.63 32.84 11.85
N PHE A 100 -6.79 33.72 12.37
CA PHE A 100 -7.11 35.05 12.86
C PHE A 100 -6.27 36.07 12.08
N TYR A 101 -6.92 36.93 11.32
CA TYR A 101 -6.23 37.70 10.31
C TYR A 101 -6.86 39.07 10.00
N LEU A 102 -6.10 39.93 9.34
CA LEU A 102 -6.53 41.21 8.80
C LEU A 102 -6.46 41.12 7.28
N SER A 103 -7.53 41.47 6.55
CA SER A 103 -7.50 41.46 5.09
C SER A 103 -8.43 42.52 4.47
N ASN A 104 -8.06 43.03 3.30
CA ASN A 104 -8.93 43.86 2.45
C ASN A 104 -9.29 43.19 1.10
N ASN A 105 -9.14 41.86 1.03
CA ASN A 105 -9.36 41.09 -0.20
C ASN A 105 -10.74 41.25 -0.84
N GLU A 106 -11.80 41.42 -0.04
CA GLU A 106 -13.14 41.70 -0.58
C GLU A 106 -13.22 43.03 -1.36
N ALA A 107 -12.47 44.04 -0.94
CA ALA A 107 -12.46 45.36 -1.58
C ALA A 107 -11.45 45.45 -2.74
N HIS A 108 -10.34 44.72 -2.64
CA HIS A 108 -9.26 44.74 -3.64
C HIS A 108 -8.83 43.33 -4.09
N PRO A 109 -9.71 42.54 -4.75
CA PRO A 109 -9.34 41.22 -5.24
C PRO A 109 -8.10 41.27 -6.13
N ARG A 110 -7.15 40.34 -5.93
CA ARG A 110 -5.84 40.26 -6.61
C ARG A 110 -4.79 41.33 -6.26
N PHE A 111 -5.16 42.39 -5.56
CA PHE A 111 -4.25 43.47 -5.12
C PHE A 111 -4.38 43.76 -3.62
N HIS A 112 -4.74 42.75 -2.84
CA HIS A 112 -5.05 42.91 -1.43
C HIS A 112 -3.83 42.84 -0.54
N ASP A 113 -4.05 43.39 0.64
CA ASP A 113 -3.22 43.38 1.81
C ASP A 113 -3.78 42.36 2.81
N GLU A 114 -2.92 41.55 3.42
CA GLU A 114 -3.31 40.52 4.39
C GLU A 114 -2.22 40.27 5.46
N VAL A 115 -2.64 40.04 6.71
CA VAL A 115 -1.76 39.76 7.85
C VAL A 115 -2.39 38.68 8.73
N ASP A 116 -1.77 37.50 8.82
CA ASP A 116 -2.40 36.29 9.34
C ASP A 116 -1.67 35.69 10.53
N ILE A 117 -2.44 35.14 11.46
CA ILE A 117 -2.03 34.14 12.45
C ILE A 117 -2.88 32.89 12.22
N GLU A 118 -2.24 31.76 11.93
CA GLU A 118 -2.91 30.50 11.62
C GLU A 118 -2.41 29.37 12.51
N PHE A 119 -3.32 28.61 13.12
CA PHE A 119 -2.99 27.33 13.73
C PHE A 119 -3.17 26.23 12.69
N LEU A 120 -2.07 25.57 12.37
CA LEU A 120 -2.10 24.40 11.50
C LEU A 120 -2.53 23.19 12.33
N GLY A 121 -3.51 22.44 11.83
CA GLY A 121 -3.98 21.21 12.44
C GLY A 121 -2.86 20.22 12.77
N THR A 122 -2.97 19.54 13.91
CA THR A 122 -1.95 18.62 14.43
C THR A 122 -2.42 17.16 14.42
N THR A 123 -1.47 16.25 14.64
CA THR A 123 -1.73 14.82 14.85
C THR A 123 -1.40 14.45 16.30
N PHE A 124 -1.94 13.33 16.79
CA PHE A 124 -1.72 12.92 18.19
C PHE A 124 -0.23 12.86 18.55
N GLY A 125 0.13 13.57 19.63
CA GLY A 125 1.49 13.61 20.16
C GLY A 125 2.47 14.54 19.42
N LYS A 126 2.02 15.33 18.44
CA LYS A 126 2.82 16.38 17.80
C LYS A 126 2.43 17.78 18.33
N PRO A 127 3.38 18.69 18.54
CA PRO A 127 3.08 20.05 18.96
C PRO A 127 2.32 20.81 17.87
N TYR A 128 1.40 21.69 18.27
CA TYR A 128 0.74 22.60 17.33
C TYR A 128 1.74 23.55 16.67
N THR A 129 1.53 23.82 15.38
CA THR A 129 2.33 24.79 14.63
C THR A 129 1.54 26.07 14.44
N LEU A 130 2.07 27.18 14.94
CA LEU A 130 1.55 28.53 14.67
C LEU A 130 2.26 29.09 13.44
N GLN A 131 1.52 29.44 12.39
CA GLN A 131 2.03 30.11 11.20
C GLN A 131 1.62 31.58 11.22
N THR A 132 2.50 32.46 10.78
CA THR A 132 2.19 33.88 10.56
C THR A 132 2.48 34.25 9.11
N ASN A 133 1.67 35.12 8.53
CA ASN A 133 1.84 35.56 7.15
C ASN A 133 1.64 37.07 7.01
N VAL A 134 2.37 37.71 6.09
CA VAL A 134 2.24 39.13 5.75
C VAL A 134 2.25 39.25 4.23
N TYR A 135 1.20 39.83 3.66
CA TYR A 135 0.99 39.98 2.23
C TYR A 135 0.60 41.42 1.89
N ILE A 136 1.26 42.04 0.91
CA ILE A 136 1.06 43.45 0.55
C ILE A 136 0.75 43.56 -0.96
N ARG A 137 -0.33 44.27 -1.31
CA ARG A 137 -0.73 44.71 -2.66
C ARG A 137 -0.77 43.63 -3.74
N GLY A 138 -1.03 42.37 -3.39
CA GLY A 138 -1.11 41.30 -4.39
C GLY A 138 0.19 41.02 -5.16
N SER A 139 1.31 41.69 -4.86
CA SER A 139 2.56 41.58 -5.63
C SER A 139 3.36 40.36 -5.18
N GLY A 140 3.23 39.29 -5.97
CA GLY A 140 4.36 38.42 -6.28
C GLY A 140 5.26 39.12 -7.30
N ASP A 141 6.17 39.98 -6.85
CA ASP A 141 7.17 40.67 -7.67
C ASP A 141 8.54 39.95 -7.66
N GLY A 142 8.57 38.67 -7.30
CA GLY A 142 9.73 37.80 -7.52
C GLY A 142 10.97 38.12 -6.66
N ARG A 143 10.89 39.06 -5.71
CA ARG A 143 11.91 39.24 -4.67
C ARG A 143 11.40 38.68 -3.35
N ILE A 144 11.87 37.47 -3.04
CA ILE A 144 11.54 36.70 -1.84
C ILE A 144 12.00 37.46 -0.60
N ILE A 145 11.10 38.11 0.14
CA ILE A 145 11.30 38.38 1.56
C ILE A 145 9.98 38.21 2.33
N GLY A 146 9.85 37.09 3.04
CA GLY A 146 9.09 36.99 4.29
C GLY A 146 7.57 36.86 4.22
N ARG A 147 7.01 35.97 3.40
CA ARG A 147 5.56 35.64 3.45
C ARG A 147 5.22 34.89 4.74
N GLU A 148 5.51 33.59 4.80
CA GLU A 148 5.08 32.70 5.90
C GLU A 148 6.22 32.36 6.88
N MET A 149 5.95 32.38 8.18
CA MET A 149 6.87 31.90 9.22
C MET A 149 6.14 30.99 10.19
N LYS A 150 6.74 29.83 10.51
CA LYS A 150 6.18 28.83 11.42
C LYS A 150 6.91 28.84 12.75
N PHE A 151 6.15 28.70 13.82
CA PHE A 151 6.60 28.70 15.21
C PHE A 151 6.00 27.48 15.93
N HIS A 152 6.83 26.78 16.70
CA HIS A 152 6.34 25.85 17.71
C HIS A 152 6.22 26.63 19.02
N LEU A 153 5.04 26.62 19.62
CA LEU A 153 4.80 27.30 20.89
C LEU A 153 5.48 26.54 22.02
N TRP A 154 5.98 27.28 23.02
CA TRP A 154 6.61 26.72 24.22
C TRP A 154 5.60 26.14 25.23
N PHE A 155 4.34 26.01 24.81
CA PHE A 155 3.24 25.44 25.56
C PHE A 155 2.27 24.74 24.59
N ASP A 156 1.41 23.88 25.11
CA ASP A 156 0.33 23.25 24.35
C ASP A 156 -0.90 24.17 24.32
N PRO A 157 -1.26 24.76 23.15
CA PRO A 157 -2.33 25.75 23.04
C PRO A 157 -3.75 25.14 23.21
N THR A 158 -3.84 23.83 23.44
CA THR A 158 -5.10 23.13 23.72
C THR A 158 -5.46 23.12 25.21
N GLN A 159 -4.47 23.30 26.09
CA GLN A 159 -4.65 23.15 27.54
C GLN A 159 -5.39 24.33 28.15
N ASN A 160 -5.09 25.56 27.71
CA ASN A 160 -5.67 26.80 28.23
C ASN A 160 -5.85 27.84 27.13
N PHE A 161 -6.56 28.94 27.45
CA PHE A 161 -6.61 30.11 26.58
C PHE A 161 -5.29 30.86 26.64
N HIS A 162 -4.75 31.20 25.47
CA HIS A 162 -3.56 32.03 25.31
C HIS A 162 -3.87 33.24 24.44
N HIS A 163 -3.19 34.36 24.65
CA HIS A 163 -3.45 35.62 23.98
C HIS A 163 -2.60 35.75 22.71
N TYR A 164 -3.24 35.79 21.55
CA TYR A 164 -2.57 35.97 20.25
C TYR A 164 -2.92 37.33 19.69
N ALA A 165 -1.92 38.12 19.32
CA ALA A 165 -2.15 39.49 18.88
C ALA A 165 -1.29 39.93 17.69
N ILE A 166 -1.86 40.82 16.89
CA ILE A 166 -1.21 41.54 15.80
C ILE A 166 -1.24 43.02 16.15
N LEU A 167 -0.06 43.62 16.37
CA LEU A 167 0.09 45.07 16.42
C LEU A 167 0.46 45.56 15.02
N TRP A 168 -0.45 46.25 14.36
CA TRP A 168 -0.23 46.86 13.06
C TRP A 168 -0.15 48.38 13.19
N SER A 169 1.01 48.94 12.90
CA SER A 169 1.27 50.39 12.86
C SER A 169 1.71 50.81 11.45
N PRO A 170 1.72 52.11 11.11
CA PRO A 170 2.24 52.59 9.82
C PRO A 170 3.73 52.30 9.55
N ASN A 171 4.48 51.89 10.58
CA ASN A 171 5.92 51.68 10.53
C ASN A 171 6.32 50.19 10.63
N GLU A 172 5.46 49.35 11.21
CA GLU A 172 5.77 47.94 11.44
C GLU A 172 4.55 47.11 11.82
N ILE A 173 4.68 45.79 11.65
CA ILE A 173 3.77 44.78 12.20
C ILE A 173 4.53 43.95 13.23
N ILE A 174 3.92 43.67 14.37
CA ILE A 174 4.43 42.77 15.39
C ILE A 174 3.39 41.72 15.69
N PHE A 175 3.79 40.45 15.64
CA PHE A 175 3.00 39.32 16.09
C PHE A 175 3.40 38.97 17.52
N LEU A 176 2.43 38.81 18.41
CA LEU A 176 2.64 38.51 19.82
C LEU A 176 1.87 37.26 20.24
N VAL A 177 2.47 36.50 21.15
CA VAL A 177 1.86 35.38 21.87
C VAL A 177 2.09 35.60 23.36
N ASP A 178 1.01 35.71 24.13
CA ASP A 178 1.03 36.10 25.55
C ASP A 178 1.88 37.36 25.80
N ASP A 179 1.69 38.38 24.96
CA ASP A 179 2.46 39.64 24.92
C ASP A 179 3.96 39.49 24.64
N VAL A 180 4.44 38.28 24.32
CA VAL A 180 5.81 38.04 23.85
C VAL A 180 5.85 38.22 22.32
N PRO A 181 6.65 39.16 21.80
CA PRO A 181 6.78 39.35 20.35
C PRO A 181 7.50 38.15 19.72
N ILE A 182 6.81 37.41 18.85
CA ILE A 182 7.35 36.22 18.16
C ILE A 182 7.87 36.55 16.75
N ARG A 183 7.38 37.64 16.15
CA ARG A 183 7.82 38.11 14.83
C ARG A 183 7.61 39.61 14.70
N ARG A 184 8.61 40.31 14.16
CA ARG A 184 8.57 41.74 13.86
C ARG A 184 8.84 41.96 12.38
N TYR A 185 7.98 42.74 11.73
CA TYR A 185 8.05 43.08 10.32
C TYR A 185 8.13 44.61 10.15
N PRO A 186 9.35 45.18 10.12
CA PRO A 186 9.53 46.62 9.96
C PRO A 186 9.28 47.06 8.51
N ARG A 187 8.83 48.30 8.33
CA ARG A 187 8.66 48.92 7.01
C ARG A 187 10.03 49.07 6.31
N LYS A 188 10.24 48.30 5.22
CA LYS A 188 11.47 48.32 4.42
C LYS A 188 11.36 49.11 3.10
N VAL A 189 10.15 49.47 2.64
CA VAL A 189 9.90 50.05 1.31
C VAL A 189 8.84 51.18 1.36
N MET A 190 8.80 52.06 0.35
CA MET A 190 7.81 53.15 0.25
C MET A 190 6.35 52.69 0.23
N GLN A 191 6.07 51.43 -0.16
CA GLN A 191 4.72 50.86 -0.30
C GLN A 191 4.38 49.92 0.87
N PHE A 192 4.14 50.50 2.05
CA PHE A 192 3.66 49.77 3.24
C PHE A 192 2.15 49.98 3.41
N PHE A 193 1.39 48.96 3.82
CA PHE A 193 -0.08 48.92 4.01
C PHE A 193 -0.74 50.31 4.10
N GLN A 194 -1.37 50.76 3.00
CA GLN A 194 -1.99 52.09 2.90
C GLN A 194 -3.53 52.04 3.01
N GLU A 195 -4.10 50.88 2.68
CA GLU A 195 -5.54 50.69 2.62
C GLU A 195 -6.09 50.10 3.93
N PRO A 196 -7.31 50.47 4.34
CA PRO A 196 -7.96 49.88 5.51
C PRO A 196 -8.20 48.37 5.33
N MET A 197 -7.95 47.57 6.39
CA MET A 197 -8.22 46.12 6.44
C MET A 197 -9.32 45.78 7.45
N TRP A 198 -10.06 44.71 7.19
CA TRP A 198 -11.02 44.15 8.13
C TRP A 198 -10.37 43.06 8.97
N VAL A 199 -10.75 42.97 10.25
CA VAL A 199 -10.36 41.85 11.11
C VAL A 199 -11.30 40.70 10.82
N MET A 200 -10.74 39.51 10.63
CA MET A 200 -11.44 38.30 10.27
C MET A 200 -10.95 37.13 11.12
N PHE A 201 -11.85 36.20 11.38
CA PHE A 201 -11.52 34.91 11.96
C PHE A 201 -12.30 33.84 11.23
N ASN A 202 -11.64 32.75 10.88
CA ASN A 202 -12.28 31.58 10.32
C ASN A 202 -11.63 30.28 10.80
N MET A 203 -12.45 29.26 10.92
CA MET A 203 -12.02 27.87 10.90
C MET A 203 -12.39 27.29 9.54
N ASP A 204 -11.37 26.79 8.84
CA ASP A 204 -11.50 26.12 7.56
C ASP A 204 -11.07 24.66 7.70
N ALA A 205 -11.86 23.74 7.16
CA ALA A 205 -11.46 22.35 7.02
C ALA A 205 -11.75 21.87 5.60
N SER A 206 -10.83 21.07 5.04
CA SER A 206 -11.16 20.36 3.80
C SER A 206 -12.33 19.41 4.09
N SER A 207 -13.36 19.38 3.21
CA SER A 207 -14.48 18.44 3.41
C SER A 207 -14.02 16.99 3.40
N TRP A 208 -12.82 16.70 2.87
CA TRP A 208 -12.18 15.39 2.88
C TRP A 208 -11.69 14.95 4.27
N LEU A 209 -11.25 15.89 5.12
CA LEU A 209 -10.72 15.59 6.46
C LEU A 209 -11.79 15.27 7.49
N LEU A 210 -13.00 15.80 7.31
CA LEU A 210 -14.20 15.32 8.01
C LEU A 210 -14.74 13.99 7.44
N LYS A 211 -14.12 13.44 6.37
CA LYS A 211 -14.58 12.29 5.58
C LYS A 211 -13.59 11.11 5.52
N MET A 212 -12.69 10.91 6.49
CA MET A 212 -11.92 9.66 6.67
C MET A 212 -11.86 9.32 8.17
N GLU A 213 -12.08 8.10 8.64
CA GLU A 213 -11.75 6.78 8.07
C GLU A 213 -12.96 5.80 8.16
N ASN A 214 -13.04 4.85 7.22
CA ASN A 214 -14.04 3.77 7.04
C ASN A 214 -15.42 4.09 6.41
N THR A 215 -15.83 5.34 6.23
CA THR A 215 -17.16 5.69 5.64
C THR A 215 -17.15 6.04 4.15
N LYS A 216 -16.03 5.94 3.42
CA LYS A 216 -16.03 6.27 1.97
C LYS A 216 -16.39 5.13 1.02
N GLN A 217 -16.65 3.93 1.52
CA GLN A 217 -17.35 2.91 0.73
C GLN A 217 -18.87 2.98 0.90
N ILE A 218 -19.35 3.85 1.80
CA ILE A 218 -20.77 4.00 2.14
C ILE A 218 -21.51 4.96 1.22
N ILE A 219 -20.87 6.01 0.70
CA ILE A 219 -21.58 7.07 -0.03
C ILE A 219 -21.70 6.77 -1.54
N VAL A 220 -21.02 5.73 -2.04
CA VAL A 220 -21.25 5.19 -3.40
C VAL A 220 -22.31 4.08 -3.40
N ASN A 221 -22.66 3.55 -2.22
CA ASN A 221 -23.66 2.49 -2.08
C ASN A 221 -25.03 3.10 -1.81
N GLU A 222 -26.01 2.76 -2.63
CA GLU A 222 -27.40 3.19 -2.44
C GLU A 222 -27.98 2.61 -1.13
N TRP A 223 -28.69 3.45 -0.37
CA TRP A 223 -29.44 3.01 0.80
C TRP A 223 -30.61 2.14 0.36
N VAL A 224 -30.69 0.92 0.89
CA VAL A 224 -31.75 -0.03 0.56
C VAL A 224 -32.71 -0.15 1.72
N MET A 225 -33.99 0.07 1.46
CA MET A 225 -35.07 -0.17 2.42
C MET A 225 -35.33 -1.68 2.54
N ARG A 226 -35.43 -2.18 3.77
CA ARG A 226 -35.66 -3.59 4.10
C ARG A 226 -36.75 -3.72 5.15
N LEU A 227 -37.58 -4.75 4.99
CA LEU A 227 -38.61 -5.13 5.94
C LEU A 227 -38.09 -6.26 6.83
N VAL A 228 -38.24 -6.14 8.15
CA VAL A 228 -37.93 -7.20 9.10
C VAL A 228 -39.09 -8.22 9.12
N VAL A 229 -38.81 -9.45 8.69
CA VAL A 229 -39.82 -10.52 8.52
C VAL A 229 -39.92 -11.42 9.75
N GLU A 230 -38.79 -11.71 10.39
CA GLU A 230 -38.71 -12.46 11.64
C GLU A 230 -37.45 -12.06 12.40
N TRP A 231 -37.38 -12.40 13.68
CA TRP A 231 -36.17 -12.22 14.49
C TRP A 231 -36.12 -13.29 15.58
N ASN A 232 -34.91 -13.72 15.91
CA ASN A 232 -34.62 -14.61 17.03
C ASN A 232 -33.49 -14.02 17.90
N GLU A 233 -33.29 -14.56 19.09
CA GLU A 233 -32.16 -14.20 19.97
C GLU A 233 -31.41 -15.48 20.35
N ALA A 234 -30.09 -15.48 20.16
CA ALA A 234 -29.24 -16.63 20.45
C ALA A 234 -27.84 -16.15 20.85
N GLU A 235 -27.26 -16.75 21.88
CA GLU A 235 -25.88 -16.48 22.33
C GLU A 235 -25.57 -15.00 22.61
N GLY A 236 -26.58 -14.21 23.04
CA GLY A 236 -26.43 -12.76 23.28
C GLY A 236 -26.47 -11.89 22.01
N PHE A 237 -26.80 -12.48 20.85
CA PHE A 237 -27.01 -11.76 19.60
C PHE A 237 -28.47 -11.77 19.18
N LEU A 238 -28.90 -10.66 18.60
CA LEU A 238 -30.18 -10.56 17.91
C LEU A 238 -30.00 -10.95 16.44
N LEU A 239 -30.85 -11.86 15.96
CA LEU A 239 -30.78 -12.46 14.64
C LEU A 239 -32.01 -12.13 13.77
N PRO A 240 -32.14 -10.90 13.22
CA PRO A 240 -33.25 -10.56 12.35
C PRO A 240 -33.08 -11.11 10.92
N ALA A 241 -34.19 -11.55 10.31
CA ALA A 241 -34.28 -11.82 8.89
C ALA A 241 -34.98 -10.65 8.18
N VAL A 242 -34.33 -10.12 7.14
CA VAL A 242 -34.80 -8.94 6.41
C VAL A 242 -34.97 -9.21 4.92
N THR A 243 -35.89 -8.49 4.26
CA THR A 243 -36.14 -8.67 2.82
C THR A 243 -34.93 -8.32 1.95
N TYR A 244 -34.84 -8.99 0.82
CA TYR A 244 -33.76 -8.91 -0.16
C TYR A 244 -34.29 -9.10 -1.57
N GLY A 245 -33.89 -8.22 -2.49
CA GLY A 245 -34.29 -8.27 -3.91
C GLY A 245 -33.36 -9.14 -4.75
N ASP A 246 -33.90 -9.74 -5.82
CA ASP A 246 -33.15 -10.68 -6.68
C ASP A 246 -31.94 -10.03 -7.38
N ASP A 247 -32.06 -8.76 -7.78
CA ASP A 247 -31.00 -7.97 -8.43
C ASP A 247 -29.86 -7.53 -7.48
N GLU A 248 -30.04 -7.68 -6.17
CA GLU A 248 -28.99 -7.41 -5.17
C GLU A 248 -28.05 -8.61 -4.96
N GLY A 249 -28.30 -9.70 -5.69
CA GLY A 249 -27.58 -10.98 -5.72
C GLY A 249 -26.08 -10.87 -5.58
N GLU A 250 -25.50 -9.97 -6.37
CA GLU A 250 -24.06 -9.84 -6.55
C GLU A 250 -23.44 -8.76 -5.65
N LYS A 251 -24.25 -7.94 -4.98
CA LYS A 251 -23.78 -6.78 -4.20
C LYS A 251 -23.50 -7.10 -2.73
N ILE A 252 -24.25 -8.01 -2.12
CA ILE A 252 -24.14 -8.37 -0.69
C ILE A 252 -23.82 -9.87 -0.56
N SER A 253 -22.80 -10.17 0.24
CA SER A 253 -22.24 -11.50 0.46
C SER A 253 -22.17 -11.83 1.96
N GLN A 254 -21.99 -13.11 2.28
CA GLN A 254 -21.73 -13.56 3.65
C GLN A 254 -20.49 -12.86 4.23
N ASN A 255 -20.53 -12.52 5.52
CA ASN A 255 -19.52 -11.73 6.24
C ASN A 255 -19.42 -10.26 5.82
N ASP A 256 -20.38 -9.73 5.04
CA ASP A 256 -20.49 -8.28 4.86
C ASP A 256 -21.00 -7.61 6.13
N LEU A 257 -20.39 -6.48 6.46
CA LEU A 257 -20.84 -5.61 7.53
C LEU A 257 -21.81 -4.58 6.97
N LEU A 258 -23.02 -4.55 7.51
CA LEU A 258 -24.06 -3.59 7.18
C LEU A 258 -24.24 -2.59 8.33
N LEU A 259 -24.53 -1.34 8.00
CA LEU A 259 -25.12 -0.37 8.91
C LEU A 259 -26.62 -0.34 8.69
N LEU A 260 -27.37 -0.69 9.74
CA LEU A 260 -28.82 -0.60 9.76
C LEU A 260 -29.25 0.65 10.50
N SER A 261 -30.25 1.33 9.97
CA SER A 261 -30.81 2.55 10.55
C SER A 261 -32.30 2.66 10.28
N ARG A 262 -33.05 3.31 11.18
CA ARG A 262 -34.46 3.62 10.92
C ARG A 262 -34.65 4.71 9.85
N GLU A 263 -33.64 5.56 9.68
CA GLU A 263 -33.68 6.69 8.75
C GLU A 263 -32.48 6.65 7.81
N GLN A 264 -32.66 7.13 6.59
CA GLN A 264 -31.53 7.31 5.66
C GLN A 264 -30.57 8.34 6.23
N ILE A 265 -29.29 7.97 6.30
CA ILE A 265 -28.24 8.88 6.74
C ILE A 265 -27.90 9.76 5.54
N LYS A 266 -28.50 10.95 5.50
CA LYS A 266 -28.22 11.97 4.49
C LYS A 266 -26.92 12.72 4.75
N ASP A 267 -26.48 12.71 6.01
CA ASP A 267 -25.27 13.37 6.48
C ASP A 267 -24.56 12.48 7.52
N VAL A 268 -23.31 12.10 7.24
CA VAL A 268 -22.51 11.19 8.09
C VAL A 268 -22.25 11.78 9.48
N GLN A 269 -22.34 13.10 9.66
CA GLN A 269 -22.14 13.74 10.97
C GLN A 269 -23.40 13.76 11.84
N LYS A 270 -24.58 13.60 11.25
CA LYS A 270 -25.83 13.35 11.99
C LYS A 270 -26.25 11.89 11.79
N LEU A 271 -25.60 11.02 12.55
CA LEU A 271 -26.03 9.63 12.64
C LEU A 271 -27.42 9.56 13.30
N PRO A 272 -28.38 8.82 12.72
CA PRO A 272 -29.71 8.68 13.27
C PRO A 272 -29.68 8.13 14.69
N GLU A 273 -30.67 8.51 15.49
CA GLU A 273 -30.77 8.07 16.87
C GLU A 273 -30.87 6.55 17.07
N THR A 274 -31.28 5.84 16.02
CA THR A 274 -31.51 4.39 16.01
C THR A 274 -30.74 3.76 14.85
N HIS A 275 -29.48 3.42 15.11
CA HIS A 275 -28.63 2.70 14.16
C HIS A 275 -27.74 1.67 14.86
N ALA A 276 -27.40 0.60 14.14
CA ALA A 276 -26.55 -0.47 14.64
C ALA A 276 -25.85 -1.19 13.48
N PHE A 277 -24.71 -1.82 13.78
CA PHE A 277 -24.05 -2.70 12.84
C PHE A 277 -24.70 -4.08 12.85
N ALA A 278 -24.72 -4.70 11.67
CA ALA A 278 -25.24 -6.04 11.48
C ALA A 278 -24.31 -6.82 10.54
N LEU A 279 -23.93 -8.03 10.93
CA LEU A 279 -23.16 -8.95 10.10
C LEU A 279 -24.11 -9.81 9.27
N VAL A 280 -23.85 -10.01 7.98
CA VAL A 280 -24.62 -10.94 7.15
C VAL A 280 -24.16 -12.38 7.42
N GLU A 281 -25.05 -13.22 7.96
CA GLU A 281 -24.75 -14.63 8.26
C GLU A 281 -24.89 -15.51 7.01
N HIS A 282 -26.04 -15.45 6.33
CA HIS A 282 -26.30 -16.19 5.10
C HIS A 282 -27.53 -15.64 4.39
N ARG A 283 -27.66 -15.99 3.11
CA ARG A 283 -28.79 -15.64 2.24
C ARG A 283 -29.72 -16.83 2.10
N GLN A 284 -31.03 -16.62 2.29
CA GLN A 284 -32.06 -17.63 2.06
C GLN A 284 -33.12 -17.07 1.12
N HIS A 285 -33.14 -17.52 -0.14
CA HIS A 285 -34.06 -17.02 -1.17
C HIS A 285 -34.08 -15.47 -1.19
N ASN A 286 -35.16 -14.86 -0.69
CA ASN A 286 -35.41 -13.41 -0.68
C ASN A 286 -35.23 -12.78 0.72
N LEU A 287 -34.52 -13.48 1.61
CA LEU A 287 -34.23 -13.03 2.98
C LEU A 287 -32.71 -13.03 3.25
N LEU A 288 -32.24 -11.98 3.90
CA LEU A 288 -30.92 -11.92 4.53
C LEU A 288 -31.07 -12.18 6.04
N ARG A 289 -30.36 -13.19 6.54
CA ARG A 289 -30.20 -13.40 7.98
C ARG A 289 -29.02 -12.56 8.46
N LEU A 290 -29.29 -11.71 9.45
CA LEU A 290 -28.30 -10.79 10.00
C LEU A 290 -28.02 -11.16 11.45
N ARG A 291 -26.82 -10.82 11.93
CA ARG A 291 -26.40 -10.95 13.33
C ARG A 291 -26.03 -9.59 13.89
N MET A 292 -26.68 -9.20 14.98
CA MET A 292 -26.51 -7.89 15.63
C MET A 292 -26.15 -8.07 17.11
N PHE A 293 -25.17 -7.28 17.57
CA PHE A 293 -24.85 -7.17 18.99
C PHE A 293 -25.35 -5.83 19.52
N LEU A 294 -26.28 -5.86 20.48
CA LEU A 294 -27.01 -4.67 20.95
C LEU A 294 -26.88 -4.41 22.46
N ASP A 295 -26.10 -5.23 23.18
CA ASP A 295 -25.95 -5.12 24.64
C ASP A 295 -25.03 -3.97 25.08
N GLY A 296 -24.16 -3.49 24.18
CA GLY A 296 -23.27 -2.37 24.47
C GLY A 296 -22.13 -2.25 23.47
N GLU A 297 -21.21 -1.32 23.72
CA GLU A 297 -19.94 -1.20 23.02
C GLU A 297 -18.78 -1.55 23.95
N VAL A 298 -17.77 -2.19 23.38
CA VAL A 298 -16.50 -2.48 24.07
C VAL A 298 -15.62 -1.24 24.02
N THR A 299 -15.23 -0.70 25.18
CA THR A 299 -14.24 0.38 25.27
C THR A 299 -12.85 -0.17 25.59
N CYS A 300 -11.82 0.46 25.02
CA CYS A 300 -10.41 0.09 25.25
C CYS A 300 -10.06 -1.38 24.97
N LEU A 301 -10.76 -2.05 24.04
CA LEU A 301 -10.58 -3.48 23.70
C LEU A 301 -10.85 -4.45 24.87
N ASN A 302 -11.50 -4.00 25.94
CA ASN A 302 -11.84 -4.84 27.09
C ASN A 302 -13.25 -5.41 26.96
N ILE A 303 -13.35 -6.69 26.61
CA ILE A 303 -14.63 -7.39 26.38
C ILE A 303 -15.48 -7.46 27.66
N ASP A 304 -14.85 -7.39 28.84
CA ASP A 304 -15.54 -7.45 30.13
C ASP A 304 -16.19 -6.13 30.53
N ASN A 305 -15.81 -5.01 29.89
CA ASN A 305 -16.34 -3.68 30.19
C ASN A 305 -17.26 -3.18 29.05
N LEU A 306 -18.53 -3.57 29.12
CA LEU A 306 -19.55 -3.19 28.15
C LEU A 306 -20.23 -1.86 28.56
N GLU A 307 -20.05 -0.84 27.74
CA GLU A 307 -20.78 0.42 27.88
C GLU A 307 -22.11 0.37 27.13
N SER A 308 -23.22 0.45 27.87
CA SER A 308 -24.54 0.58 27.29
C SER A 308 -24.67 1.88 26.48
N ARG A 309 -25.16 1.79 25.24
CA ARG A 309 -25.35 2.93 24.35
C ARG A 309 -26.83 3.15 24.05
N PRO A 310 -27.35 4.40 24.17
CA PRO A 310 -28.75 4.71 23.87
C PRO A 310 -29.21 4.28 22.47
N ARG A 311 -28.33 4.41 21.46
CA ARG A 311 -28.61 4.01 20.07
C ARG A 311 -28.92 2.51 19.92
N LEU A 312 -28.18 1.65 20.63
CA LEU A 312 -28.32 0.20 20.59
C LEU A 312 -29.57 -0.24 21.36
N LEU A 313 -29.83 0.38 22.51
CA LEU A 313 -31.06 0.16 23.28
C LEU A 313 -32.31 0.53 22.47
N ARG A 314 -32.28 1.66 21.74
CA ARG A 314 -33.39 2.08 20.85
C ARG A 314 -33.59 1.08 19.72
N MET A 315 -32.51 0.58 19.11
CA MET A 315 -32.58 -0.46 18.08
C MET A 315 -33.17 -1.77 18.62
N ARG A 316 -32.74 -2.20 19.82
CA ARG A 316 -33.28 -3.40 20.48
C ARG A 316 -34.78 -3.26 20.73
N ARG A 317 -35.19 -2.14 21.35
CA ARG A 317 -36.61 -1.84 21.61
C ARG A 317 -37.45 -1.82 20.34
N PHE A 318 -36.92 -1.27 19.24
CA PHE A 318 -37.61 -1.25 17.96
C PHE A 318 -37.82 -2.67 17.42
N MET A 319 -36.77 -3.49 17.40
CA MET A 319 -36.83 -4.87 16.91
C MET A 319 -37.78 -5.74 17.73
N THR A 320 -37.73 -5.63 19.07
CA THR A 320 -38.56 -6.44 19.98
C THR A 320 -39.95 -5.86 20.25
N SER A 321 -40.30 -4.72 19.64
CA SER A 321 -41.61 -4.08 19.85
C SER A 321 -42.79 -4.94 19.35
N PRO A 322 -43.98 -4.80 19.93
CA PRO A 322 -45.19 -5.54 19.51
C PRO A 322 -45.83 -5.01 18.22
N LEU A 323 -45.13 -4.15 17.47
CA LEU A 323 -45.58 -3.69 16.15
C LEU A 323 -45.73 -4.88 15.19
N LYS A 324 -46.71 -4.80 14.28
CA LYS A 324 -46.89 -5.80 13.23
C LYS A 324 -45.59 -5.87 12.41
N LEU A 325 -45.13 -7.07 12.06
CA LEU A 325 -43.89 -7.28 11.31
C LEU A 325 -43.83 -6.46 10.01
N GLN A 326 -44.97 -6.24 9.37
CA GLN A 326 -45.14 -5.44 8.15
C GLN A 326 -44.82 -3.93 8.32
N GLU A 327 -44.68 -3.44 9.55
CA GLU A 327 -44.40 -2.02 9.87
C GLU A 327 -42.95 -1.79 10.33
N LYS A 328 -42.13 -2.85 10.42
CA LYS A 328 -40.73 -2.78 10.87
C LYS A 328 -39.78 -2.55 9.69
N LEU A 329 -39.77 -1.32 9.19
CA LEU A 329 -38.89 -0.89 8.08
C LEU A 329 -37.55 -0.35 8.59
N LEU A 330 -36.46 -0.78 7.93
CA LEU A 330 -35.09 -0.32 8.17
C LEU A 330 -34.41 0.03 6.86
N PHE A 331 -33.51 1.01 6.90
CA PHE A 331 -32.55 1.26 5.84
C PHE A 331 -31.25 0.53 6.14
N SER A 332 -30.67 -0.07 5.11
CA SER A 332 -29.42 -0.80 5.19
C SER A 332 -28.40 -0.24 4.21
N LEU A 333 -27.14 -0.35 4.60
CA LEU A 333 -26.01 0.18 3.86
C LEU A 333 -24.79 -0.72 4.07
N LYS A 334 -24.15 -1.14 2.98
CA LYS A 334 -22.94 -1.97 3.04
C LYS A 334 -21.70 -1.12 3.36
N ILE A 335 -20.98 -1.51 4.42
CA ILE A 335 -19.76 -0.87 4.89
C ILE A 335 -18.54 -1.47 4.18
N CYS A 336 -18.27 -2.74 4.44
CA CYS A 336 -17.14 -3.49 3.91
C CYS A 336 -17.37 -4.98 4.11
N SER A 337 -16.53 -5.81 3.49
CA SER A 337 -16.48 -7.24 3.81
C SER A 337 -15.52 -7.48 4.97
N LEU A 338 -15.95 -8.23 5.99
CA LEU A 338 -15.11 -8.64 7.11
C LEU A 338 -14.39 -9.97 6.86
N SER A 339 -14.48 -10.52 5.65
CA SER A 339 -13.89 -11.83 5.32
C SER A 339 -12.38 -11.88 5.60
N THR A 340 -11.61 -10.88 5.17
CA THR A 340 -10.16 -10.84 5.39
C THR A 340 -9.83 -10.72 6.87
N ILE A 341 -10.45 -9.76 7.56
CA ILE A 341 -10.23 -9.51 9.00
C ILE A 341 -10.59 -10.74 9.83
N SER A 342 -11.72 -11.38 9.53
CA SER A 342 -12.16 -12.58 10.25
C SER A 342 -11.17 -13.72 10.09
N ARG A 343 -10.68 -13.98 8.87
CA ARG A 343 -9.68 -15.02 8.62
C ARG A 343 -8.36 -14.74 9.34
N GLU A 344 -7.88 -13.51 9.31
CA GLU A 344 -6.67 -13.10 10.05
C GLU A 344 -6.85 -13.28 11.57
N TYR A 345 -8.01 -12.89 12.10
CA TYR A 345 -8.34 -13.05 13.52
C TYR A 345 -8.39 -14.53 13.92
N PHE A 346 -9.04 -15.39 13.14
CA PHE A 346 -9.07 -16.84 13.39
C PHE A 346 -7.68 -17.47 13.31
N ALA A 347 -6.86 -17.05 12.35
CA ALA A 347 -5.48 -17.50 12.25
C ALA A 347 -4.66 -17.11 13.49
N LEU A 348 -4.83 -15.88 13.99
CA LEU A 348 -4.18 -15.40 15.21
C LEU A 348 -4.63 -16.20 16.44
N ARG A 349 -5.94 -16.47 16.59
CA ARG A 349 -6.46 -17.29 17.70
C ARG A 349 -5.97 -18.73 17.67
N SER A 350 -5.67 -19.24 16.48
CA SER A 350 -5.18 -20.61 16.28
C SER A 350 -3.67 -20.74 16.47
N ILE A 351 -2.93 -19.65 16.69
CA ILE A 351 -1.46 -19.70 16.79
C ILE A 351 -0.97 -20.64 17.90
N CYS A 352 -1.72 -20.73 19.00
CA CYS A 352 -1.39 -21.56 20.16
C CYS A 352 -1.47 -23.07 19.88
N SER A 353 -2.25 -23.49 18.86
CA SER A 353 -2.38 -24.89 18.45
C SER A 353 -1.43 -25.28 17.32
N LEU A 354 -0.64 -24.35 16.78
CA LEU A 354 0.30 -24.62 15.69
C LEU A 354 1.51 -25.44 16.18
N PRO A 355 1.96 -26.45 15.40
CA PRO A 355 3.09 -27.28 15.77
C PRO A 355 4.41 -26.50 15.83
N PHE A 356 4.51 -25.39 15.10
CA PHE A 356 5.70 -24.52 15.01
C PHE A 356 5.51 -23.17 15.71
N LYS A 357 4.64 -23.08 16.72
CA LYS A 357 4.37 -21.82 17.45
C LYS A 357 5.63 -21.17 18.03
N ASP A 358 6.55 -21.96 18.60
CA ASP A 358 7.78 -21.44 19.20
C ASP A 358 8.67 -20.80 18.14
N LEU A 359 8.76 -21.41 16.96
CA LEU A 359 9.51 -20.85 15.83
C LEU A 359 8.85 -19.57 15.31
N ILE A 360 7.52 -19.52 15.19
CA ILE A 360 6.82 -18.29 14.80
C ILE A 360 7.06 -17.18 15.84
N LEU A 361 6.94 -17.46 17.13
CA LEU A 361 7.03 -16.45 18.18
C LEU A 361 8.47 -15.99 18.45
N LYS A 362 9.43 -16.91 18.48
CA LYS A 362 10.83 -16.64 18.88
C LYS A 362 11.80 -16.54 17.71
N ALA A 363 11.37 -16.89 16.50
CA ALA A 363 12.20 -16.91 15.29
C ALA A 363 13.51 -17.74 15.43
N THR A 364 13.54 -18.70 16.37
CA THR A 364 14.70 -19.53 16.68
C THR A 364 14.31 -21.00 16.61
N ASP A 365 15.14 -21.79 15.93
CA ASP A 365 14.96 -23.24 15.84
C ASP A 365 15.82 -23.92 16.91
N LYS A 366 15.18 -24.56 17.90
CA LYS A 366 15.89 -25.39 18.88
C LYS A 366 16.20 -26.80 18.36
N ASN A 367 15.73 -27.15 17.16
CA ASN A 367 15.90 -28.48 16.56
C ASN A 367 16.77 -28.41 15.29
N SER A 368 17.97 -27.83 15.39
CA SER A 368 19.05 -28.03 14.42
C SER A 368 19.65 -29.45 14.53
N GLY A 369 18.81 -30.48 14.41
CA GLY A 369 19.25 -31.85 14.19
C GLY A 369 19.84 -31.98 12.79
N SER A 370 21.08 -32.46 12.74
CA SER A 370 21.89 -32.68 11.54
C SER A 370 21.16 -33.37 10.38
N GLY A 371 21.28 -32.79 9.18
CA GLY A 371 21.70 -33.49 7.95
C GLY A 371 20.86 -34.60 7.32
N ASP A 372 19.80 -35.12 7.95
CA ASP A 372 19.03 -36.21 7.34
C ASP A 372 17.92 -35.67 6.42
N GLN A 373 18.12 -35.82 5.10
CA GLN A 373 17.07 -35.63 4.09
C GLN A 373 15.84 -36.46 4.49
N ALA A 374 14.71 -35.79 4.78
CA ALA A 374 13.47 -36.49 5.16
C ALA A 374 12.85 -37.21 3.97
N TRP A 375 12.98 -36.58 2.81
CA TRP A 375 12.27 -36.88 1.59
C TRP A 375 13.29 -37.24 0.52
N LYS A 376 13.19 -38.45 -0.03
CA LYS A 376 14.02 -38.90 -1.15
C LYS A 376 13.23 -38.81 -2.44
N VAL A 377 13.81 -38.15 -3.43
CA VAL A 377 13.29 -38.06 -4.80
C VAL A 377 13.95 -39.16 -5.66
N SER A 378 13.27 -39.66 -6.69
CA SER A 378 13.84 -40.64 -7.62
C SER A 378 15.10 -40.09 -8.31
N GLY A 379 16.04 -40.97 -8.66
CA GLY A 379 17.27 -40.59 -9.37
C GLY A 379 16.97 -39.90 -10.71
N THR A 380 15.99 -40.42 -11.45
CA THR A 380 15.48 -39.88 -12.72
C THR A 380 14.96 -38.45 -12.58
N LEU A 381 14.16 -38.16 -11.56
CA LEU A 381 13.62 -36.82 -11.33
C LEU A 381 14.72 -35.86 -10.85
N ARG A 382 15.71 -36.35 -10.09
CA ARG A 382 16.88 -35.58 -9.67
C ARG A 382 17.81 -35.23 -10.84
N GLU A 383 18.04 -36.16 -11.77
CA GLU A 383 18.77 -35.92 -13.03
C GLU A 383 18.05 -34.88 -13.89
N TYR A 384 16.73 -35.00 -14.02
CA TYR A 384 15.91 -34.00 -14.72
C TYR A 384 16.04 -32.61 -14.12
N PHE A 385 15.99 -32.49 -12.78
CA PHE A 385 16.23 -31.21 -12.12
C PHE A 385 17.62 -30.67 -12.40
N GLY A 386 18.65 -31.53 -12.38
CA GLY A 386 20.03 -31.17 -12.71
C GLY A 386 20.21 -30.61 -14.13
N GLY A 387 19.34 -31.00 -15.08
CA GLY A 387 19.37 -30.50 -16.45
C GLY A 387 18.64 -29.16 -16.67
N ILE A 388 17.76 -28.73 -15.77
CA ILE A 388 16.88 -27.56 -15.99
C ILE A 388 17.10 -26.45 -14.96
N LEU A 389 17.42 -26.81 -13.72
CA LEU A 389 17.59 -25.87 -12.63
C LEU A 389 19.06 -25.53 -12.47
N ASN A 390 19.34 -24.27 -12.17
CA ASN A 390 20.70 -23.87 -11.79
C ASN A 390 21.02 -24.31 -10.35
N LYS A 391 22.30 -24.21 -9.97
CA LYS A 391 22.80 -24.60 -8.64
C LYS A 391 22.01 -24.00 -7.48
N SER A 392 21.74 -22.68 -7.49
CA SER A 392 21.01 -22.01 -6.40
C SER A 392 19.54 -22.46 -6.30
N GLN A 393 18.90 -22.79 -7.43
CA GLN A 393 17.55 -23.35 -7.44
C GLN A 393 17.51 -24.80 -6.95
N LEU A 394 18.51 -25.61 -7.32
CA LEU A 394 18.68 -26.97 -6.80
C LEU A 394 18.91 -26.99 -5.30
N GLU A 395 19.78 -26.12 -4.78
CA GLU A 395 20.01 -25.95 -3.35
C GLU A 395 18.72 -25.56 -2.61
N ALA A 396 17.89 -24.68 -3.20
CA ALA A 396 16.60 -24.31 -2.64
C ALA A 396 15.60 -25.49 -2.62
N VAL A 397 15.57 -26.33 -3.67
CA VAL A 397 14.74 -27.55 -3.71
C VAL A 397 15.25 -28.58 -2.69
N ASP A 398 16.55 -28.79 -2.58
CA ASP A 398 17.16 -29.71 -1.62
C ASP A 398 16.95 -29.25 -0.18
N ALA A 399 17.04 -27.94 0.09
CA ALA A 399 16.64 -27.36 1.36
C ALA A 399 15.16 -27.63 1.64
N GLY A 400 14.33 -27.66 0.61
CA GLY A 400 12.92 -27.99 0.73
C GLY A 400 12.61 -29.45 1.06
N LEU A 401 13.48 -30.37 0.66
CA LEU A 401 13.39 -31.80 0.99
C LEU A 401 13.92 -32.13 2.41
N SER A 402 14.44 -31.13 3.13
CA SER A 402 14.86 -31.28 4.52
C SER A 402 13.69 -31.43 5.51
N ARG A 403 13.96 -31.88 6.74
CA ARG A 403 12.97 -31.93 7.85
C ARG A 403 12.64 -30.56 8.47
N LYS A 404 13.16 -29.46 7.91
CA LYS A 404 12.95 -28.13 8.49
C LYS A 404 11.49 -27.72 8.40
N ALA A 405 10.95 -27.20 9.49
CA ALA A 405 9.57 -26.73 9.54
C ALA A 405 9.34 -25.51 8.63
N PHE A 406 10.32 -24.61 8.53
CA PHE A 406 10.30 -23.46 7.63
C PHE A 406 11.50 -23.50 6.67
N VAL A 407 11.23 -23.20 5.41
CA VAL A 407 12.26 -23.02 4.39
C VAL A 407 12.01 -21.66 3.73
N LEU A 408 12.98 -20.76 3.88
CA LEU A 408 12.94 -19.43 3.29
C LEU A 408 13.73 -19.45 1.98
N ILE A 409 13.07 -19.04 0.89
CA ILE A 409 13.68 -18.92 -0.44
C ILE A 409 13.54 -17.46 -0.88
N GLN A 410 14.65 -16.73 -0.89
CA GLN A 410 14.71 -15.39 -1.42
C GLN A 410 14.92 -15.46 -2.93
N GLY A 411 13.99 -14.90 -3.69
CA GLY A 411 14.11 -14.81 -5.14
C GLY A 411 14.08 -13.37 -5.60
N PRO A 412 15.23 -12.77 -5.91
CA PRO A 412 15.33 -11.47 -6.57
C PRO A 412 14.58 -11.42 -7.93
N PRO A 413 14.41 -10.24 -8.56
CA PRO A 413 13.79 -10.11 -9.88
C PRO A 413 14.45 -11.00 -10.94
N GLY A 414 13.65 -11.70 -11.75
CA GLY A 414 14.17 -12.50 -12.86
C GLY A 414 14.84 -13.84 -12.50
N THR A 415 14.93 -14.22 -11.23
CA THR A 415 15.68 -15.43 -10.78
C THR A 415 14.91 -16.76 -10.89
N GLY A 416 13.73 -16.76 -11.50
CA GLY A 416 12.94 -17.99 -11.69
C GLY A 416 12.23 -18.51 -10.43
N LYS A 417 11.75 -17.60 -9.56
CA LYS A 417 10.92 -17.96 -8.38
C LYS A 417 9.83 -18.98 -8.70
N THR A 418 8.98 -18.69 -9.69
CA THR A 418 7.87 -19.58 -10.05
C THR A 418 8.38 -20.92 -10.57
N GLN A 419 9.46 -20.94 -11.35
CA GLN A 419 10.08 -22.19 -11.82
C GLN A 419 10.58 -23.05 -10.65
N THR A 420 11.18 -22.42 -9.64
CA THR A 420 11.64 -23.09 -8.42
C THR A 420 10.46 -23.65 -7.63
N ILE A 421 9.34 -22.92 -7.55
CA ILE A 421 8.09 -23.40 -6.92
C ILE A 421 7.55 -24.65 -7.65
N LEU A 422 7.54 -24.67 -8.98
CA LEU A 422 7.09 -25.83 -9.77
C LEU A 422 7.98 -27.07 -9.54
N ALA A 423 9.29 -26.88 -9.48
CA ALA A 423 10.24 -27.94 -9.16
C ALA A 423 10.04 -28.46 -7.74
N LEU A 424 9.86 -27.56 -6.77
CA LEU A 424 9.58 -27.91 -5.38
C LEU A 424 8.26 -28.69 -5.25
N LEU A 425 7.20 -28.29 -5.97
CA LEU A 425 5.95 -29.02 -6.04
C LEU A 425 6.13 -30.42 -6.62
N SER A 426 6.88 -30.55 -7.72
CA SER A 426 7.22 -31.86 -8.32
C SER A 426 7.99 -32.74 -7.33
N ALA A 427 8.98 -32.16 -6.64
CA ALA A 427 9.80 -32.86 -5.66
C ALA A 427 8.96 -33.35 -4.46
N ILE A 428 8.12 -32.49 -3.88
CA ILE A 428 7.30 -32.82 -2.70
C ILE A 428 6.18 -33.82 -3.03
N LEU A 429 5.50 -33.65 -4.16
CA LEU A 429 4.41 -34.54 -4.57
C LEU A 429 4.91 -35.94 -4.95
N HIS A 430 6.19 -36.07 -5.33
CA HIS A 430 6.78 -37.37 -5.72
C HIS A 430 7.89 -37.88 -4.82
N ALA A 431 8.20 -37.20 -3.71
CA ALA A 431 9.16 -37.72 -2.76
C ALA A 431 8.57 -38.85 -1.91
N ALA A 432 9.39 -39.85 -1.61
CA ALA A 432 9.09 -40.89 -0.64
C ALA A 432 9.70 -40.51 0.73
N PRO A 433 8.99 -40.74 1.85
CA PRO A 433 9.59 -40.59 3.17
C PRO A 433 10.74 -41.60 3.32
N ALA A 434 11.91 -41.13 3.74
CA ALA A 434 13.05 -42.00 3.98
C ALA A 434 12.67 -43.05 5.05
N ARG A 435 12.78 -44.35 4.72
CA ARG A 435 12.50 -45.46 5.64
C ARG A 435 13.29 -45.26 6.94
N VAL A 436 12.58 -45.08 8.05
CA VAL A 436 13.16 -45.02 9.39
C VAL A 436 13.67 -46.40 9.76
N GLN A 437 14.97 -46.63 9.61
CA GLN A 437 15.69 -47.64 10.41
C GLN A 437 16.37 -46.91 11.56
N SER A 438 15.63 -46.63 12.62
CA SER A 438 16.25 -46.47 13.94
C SER A 438 15.27 -46.93 15.01
N LYS A 439 15.67 -48.02 15.70
CA LYS A 439 15.18 -48.35 17.03
C LYS A 439 15.64 -47.22 17.97
N GLY A 440 14.90 -46.13 18.00
CA GLY A 440 15.09 -45.02 18.93
C GLY A 440 13.70 -44.52 19.28
N SER A 441 13.35 -44.58 20.56
CA SER A 441 12.01 -44.26 21.07
C SER A 441 11.52 -42.91 20.54
N LEU A 442 10.53 -42.95 19.64
CA LEU A 442 9.61 -41.84 19.46
C LEU A 442 8.93 -41.64 20.82
N HIS A 443 9.18 -40.50 21.46
CA HIS A 443 8.33 -40.06 22.56
C HIS A 443 6.94 -39.79 21.97
N GLU A 444 6.06 -40.77 22.09
CA GLU A 444 4.61 -40.55 22.06
C GLU A 444 4.28 -39.46 23.08
N PHE A 445 3.82 -38.31 22.61
CA PHE A 445 3.08 -37.39 23.45
C PHE A 445 1.80 -38.10 23.90
N LYS A 446 1.78 -38.59 25.13
CA LYS A 446 0.55 -39.02 25.79
C LYS A 446 -0.41 -37.82 25.85
N CYS A 447 -1.51 -37.91 25.11
CA CYS A 447 -2.71 -37.13 25.39
C CYS A 447 -3.08 -37.27 26.87
N GLY A 448 -3.48 -36.16 27.51
CA GLY A 448 -4.16 -36.21 28.81
C GLY A 448 -5.41 -37.10 28.75
N PRO A 449 -5.92 -37.56 29.90
CA PRO A 449 -6.94 -38.62 29.94
C PRO A 449 -8.19 -38.22 29.16
N GLU A 450 -8.60 -39.11 28.24
CA GLU A 450 -9.84 -38.98 27.47
C GLU A 450 -11.04 -38.90 28.42
N ILE A 451 -11.95 -37.95 28.14
CA ILE A 451 -13.23 -37.86 28.82
C ILE A 451 -13.96 -39.21 28.68
N PRO A 452 -14.45 -39.81 29.78
CA PRO A 452 -15.12 -41.10 29.74
C PRO A 452 -16.24 -41.11 28.70
N ILE A 453 -16.37 -42.22 27.98
CA ILE A 453 -17.30 -42.33 26.84
C ILE A 453 -18.75 -42.01 27.23
N GLN A 454 -19.10 -42.24 28.50
CA GLN A 454 -20.41 -41.92 29.09
C GLN A 454 -20.70 -40.42 29.13
N GLU A 455 -19.71 -39.57 29.42
CA GLU A 455 -19.86 -38.11 29.41
C GLU A 455 -19.92 -37.56 27.99
N LYS A 456 -19.14 -38.13 27.06
CA LYS A 456 -19.27 -37.82 25.62
C LYS A 456 -20.67 -38.19 25.10
N TYR A 457 -21.20 -39.34 25.51
CA TYR A 457 -22.57 -39.77 25.18
C TYR A 457 -23.65 -38.85 25.77
N ASN A 458 -23.49 -38.37 27.00
CA ASN A 458 -24.44 -37.41 27.61
C ASN A 458 -24.43 -36.04 26.91
N HIS A 459 -23.27 -35.59 26.44
CA HIS A 459 -23.14 -34.37 25.65
C HIS A 459 -23.74 -34.51 24.25
N TRP A 460 -23.59 -35.68 23.59
CA TRP A 460 -24.23 -35.97 22.31
C TRP A 460 -25.75 -36.15 22.42
N ALA A 461 -26.23 -36.83 23.46
CA ALA A 461 -27.66 -37.06 23.67
C ALA A 461 -28.45 -35.77 23.98
N ARG A 462 -27.82 -34.75 24.56
CA ARG A 462 -28.43 -33.42 24.77
C ARG A 462 -28.41 -32.54 23.52
N ALA A 463 -27.53 -32.81 22.57
CA ALA A 463 -27.34 -32.03 21.34
C ALA A 463 -28.14 -32.56 20.13
N SER A 464 -28.87 -33.67 20.26
CA SER A 464 -29.62 -34.27 19.14
C SER A 464 -30.90 -34.98 19.62
N PRO A 465 -32.02 -34.24 19.80
CA PRO A 465 -33.29 -34.78 20.33
C PRO A 465 -34.04 -35.77 19.40
N TRP A 466 -33.46 -36.18 18.26
CA TRP A 466 -34.04 -37.17 17.34
C TRP A 466 -33.41 -38.57 17.44
N LEU A 467 -32.57 -38.81 18.45
CA LEU A 467 -31.99 -40.13 18.77
C LEU A 467 -32.94 -41.08 19.52
N SER A 468 -34.21 -40.71 19.71
CA SER A 468 -35.23 -41.56 20.35
C SER A 468 -36.20 -42.25 19.37
N GLY A 469 -35.82 -42.41 18.08
CA GLY A 469 -36.63 -43.13 17.09
C GLY A 469 -35.82 -43.74 15.95
N ASN A 470 -36.35 -44.82 15.37
CA ASN A 470 -35.65 -45.68 14.39
C ASN A 470 -35.55 -45.08 12.98
N ASN A 471 -34.39 -45.25 12.36
CA ASN A 471 -34.16 -45.06 10.93
C ASN A 471 -34.56 -46.35 10.15
N PRO A 472 -35.54 -46.30 9.24
CA PRO A 472 -36.01 -47.47 8.47
C PRO A 472 -35.06 -47.96 7.36
N ARG A 473 -33.90 -47.33 7.15
CA ARG A 473 -33.01 -47.61 6.01
C ARG A 473 -31.92 -48.65 6.26
N ASP A 474 -31.80 -49.16 7.49
CA ASP A 474 -30.90 -50.26 7.83
C ASP A 474 -31.45 -51.66 7.50
N ILE A 475 -32.53 -51.79 6.72
CA ILE A 475 -33.18 -53.09 6.50
C ILE A 475 -32.76 -53.80 5.20
N ASN A 476 -32.16 -53.15 4.19
CA ASN A 476 -31.78 -53.88 2.96
C ASN A 476 -30.50 -53.33 2.29
N MET A 477 -29.38 -54.04 2.47
CA MET A 477 -28.29 -54.07 1.49
C MET A 477 -28.43 -55.34 0.63
N PRO A 478 -28.39 -55.24 -0.71
CA PRO A 478 -28.04 -56.37 -1.56
C PRO A 478 -26.54 -56.37 -1.92
N LYS A 479 -26.08 -57.59 -2.17
CA LYS A 479 -24.74 -58.06 -2.51
C LYS A 479 -24.48 -58.06 -4.03
N ASP A 480 -23.21 -58.25 -4.36
CA ASP A 480 -22.62 -58.58 -5.68
C ASP A 480 -22.47 -57.37 -6.62
N GLY A 481 -21.39 -57.18 -7.39
CA GLY A 481 -20.29 -58.03 -7.82
C GLY A 481 -19.71 -57.35 -9.06
N ASP A 482 -18.39 -57.38 -9.24
CA ASP A 482 -17.61 -56.78 -10.32
C ASP A 482 -17.87 -57.45 -11.68
N ASP A 483 -17.95 -56.67 -12.79
CA ASP A 483 -17.41 -57.04 -14.13
C ASP A 483 -17.73 -56.05 -15.29
N GLY A 484 -16.70 -55.54 -15.98
CA GLY A 484 -16.73 -55.52 -17.47
C GLY A 484 -16.68 -54.20 -18.26
N TYR A 485 -15.48 -53.84 -18.72
CA TYR A 485 -15.05 -53.57 -20.12
C TYR A 485 -15.73 -52.49 -21.06
N PHE A 486 -14.84 -51.62 -21.60
CA PHE A 486 -14.82 -50.55 -22.65
C PHE A 486 -15.54 -50.81 -24.02
N PRO A 487 -15.56 -49.90 -25.06
CA PRO A 487 -15.03 -48.52 -25.27
C PRO A 487 -16.01 -47.52 -25.99
N THR A 488 -15.65 -46.21 -26.14
CA THR A 488 -15.40 -45.51 -27.44
C THR A 488 -15.42 -43.96 -27.35
N THR A 489 -14.29 -43.37 -27.80
CA THR A 489 -14.10 -42.15 -28.63
C THR A 489 -14.55 -40.76 -28.19
N GLY A 490 -13.57 -39.85 -28.09
CA GLY A 490 -13.69 -38.45 -28.53
C GLY A 490 -13.21 -37.38 -27.53
N ASN A 491 -12.00 -36.83 -27.77
CA ASN A 491 -11.47 -35.47 -27.53
C ASN A 491 -12.26 -34.49 -26.62
N GLU A 492 -11.73 -33.66 -25.73
CA GLU A 492 -10.42 -32.98 -25.61
C GLU A 492 -10.28 -32.43 -24.15
N LEU A 493 -9.06 -32.45 -23.59
CA LEU A 493 -8.62 -31.74 -22.37
C LEU A 493 -9.43 -31.97 -21.07
N LYS A 494 -9.50 -33.21 -20.57
CA LYS A 494 -9.81 -33.50 -19.16
C LYS A 494 -8.52 -33.80 -18.38
N PRO A 495 -8.36 -33.33 -17.13
CA PRO A 495 -7.24 -33.73 -16.28
C PRO A 495 -7.32 -35.25 -16.01
N GLU A 496 -6.29 -35.99 -16.44
CA GLU A 496 -6.20 -37.43 -16.19
C GLU A 496 -6.12 -37.71 -14.68
N VAL A 497 -7.04 -38.54 -14.19
CA VAL A 497 -6.94 -39.13 -12.86
C VAL A 497 -5.87 -40.21 -12.92
N VAL A 498 -4.63 -39.84 -12.63
CA VAL A 498 -3.62 -40.83 -12.27
C VAL A 498 -4.07 -41.45 -10.95
N ALA A 499 -4.64 -42.66 -11.01
CA ALA A 499 -4.98 -43.45 -9.85
C ALA A 499 -3.70 -43.76 -9.05
N SER A 500 -3.37 -42.87 -8.11
CA SER A 500 -2.24 -43.04 -7.22
C SER A 500 -2.58 -44.14 -6.21
N SER A 501 -2.03 -45.34 -6.42
CA SER A 501 -2.03 -46.47 -5.50
C SER A 501 -1.15 -46.23 -4.25
N ARG A 502 -0.85 -44.97 -3.93
CA ARG A 502 0.07 -44.60 -2.84
C ARG A 502 -0.64 -44.62 -1.49
N LYS A 503 0.02 -45.27 -0.52
CA LYS A 503 -0.41 -45.37 0.89
C LYS A 503 -0.42 -44.02 1.64
N TYR A 504 0.16 -42.97 1.05
CA TYR A 504 0.26 -41.62 1.61
C TYR A 504 -0.11 -40.56 0.56
N ARG A 505 -1.16 -39.77 0.83
CA ARG A 505 -1.55 -38.60 0.02
C ARG A 505 -0.92 -37.34 0.62
N VAL A 506 -0.03 -36.68 -0.11
CA VAL A 506 0.54 -35.38 0.26
C VAL A 506 -0.33 -34.27 -0.34
N ARG A 507 -0.82 -33.35 0.50
CA ARG A 507 -1.52 -32.15 0.06
C ARG A 507 -0.58 -30.96 0.19
N VAL A 508 -0.58 -30.10 -0.84
CA VAL A 508 0.20 -28.85 -0.84
C VAL A 508 -0.76 -27.67 -0.92
N LEU A 509 -0.49 -26.66 -0.10
CA LEU A 509 -1.20 -25.39 -0.09
C LEU A 509 -0.24 -24.30 -0.55
N VAL A 510 -0.58 -23.62 -1.65
CA VAL A 510 0.23 -22.55 -2.25
C VAL A 510 -0.46 -21.20 -2.04
N CYS A 511 0.29 -20.21 -1.54
CA CYS A 511 -0.27 -18.90 -1.22
C CYS A 511 0.53 -17.76 -1.85
N ALA A 512 -0.16 -16.69 -2.24
CA ALA A 512 0.44 -15.47 -2.76
C ALA A 512 -0.35 -14.24 -2.27
N PRO A 513 0.30 -13.09 -2.06
CA PRO A 513 -0.35 -11.90 -1.48
C PRO A 513 -1.35 -11.21 -2.43
N SER A 514 -1.35 -11.52 -3.73
CA SER A 514 -2.28 -10.95 -4.70
C SER A 514 -2.91 -12.02 -5.59
N ASN A 515 -4.15 -11.78 -6.01
CA ASN A 515 -4.85 -12.66 -6.95
C ASN A 515 -4.06 -12.85 -8.25
N SER A 516 -3.46 -11.78 -8.79
CA SER A 516 -2.69 -11.86 -10.03
C SER A 516 -1.43 -12.72 -9.91
N ALA A 517 -0.71 -12.64 -8.79
CA ALA A 517 0.44 -13.51 -8.55
C ALA A 517 0.00 -14.98 -8.39
N LEU A 518 -1.15 -15.20 -7.74
CA LEU A 518 -1.72 -16.53 -7.58
C LEU A 518 -2.16 -17.14 -8.92
N ASP A 519 -2.85 -16.36 -9.73
CA ASP A 519 -3.34 -16.78 -11.04
C ASP A 519 -2.17 -17.04 -12.00
N GLU A 520 -1.05 -16.32 -11.86
CA GLU A 520 0.18 -16.57 -12.62
C GLU A 520 0.78 -17.96 -12.30
N ILE A 521 0.86 -18.32 -11.02
CA ILE A 521 1.32 -19.65 -10.57
C ILE A 521 0.40 -20.74 -11.14
N VAL A 522 -0.92 -20.55 -11.01
CA VAL A 522 -1.92 -21.50 -11.51
C VAL A 522 -1.83 -21.64 -13.04
N LEU A 523 -1.67 -20.53 -13.77
CA LEU A 523 -1.52 -20.56 -15.22
C LEU A 523 -0.26 -21.30 -15.65
N ARG A 524 0.86 -21.10 -14.95
CA ARG A 524 2.08 -21.87 -15.23
C ARG A 524 1.86 -23.35 -14.97
N LEU A 525 1.29 -23.71 -13.82
CA LEU A 525 0.95 -25.11 -13.52
C LEU A 525 0.11 -25.76 -14.62
N LEU A 526 -0.93 -25.07 -15.11
CA LEU A 526 -1.80 -25.59 -16.18
C LEU A 526 -1.09 -25.74 -17.53
N ARG A 527 -0.15 -24.83 -17.84
CA ARG A 527 0.58 -24.82 -19.12
C ARG A 527 1.76 -25.79 -19.14
N THR A 528 2.55 -25.83 -18.06
CA THR A 528 3.80 -26.60 -18.02
C THR A 528 3.63 -27.98 -17.40
N GLY A 529 2.58 -28.18 -16.59
CA GLY A 529 2.44 -29.30 -15.68
C GLY A 529 3.56 -29.37 -14.65
N ILE A 530 3.50 -30.43 -13.84
CA ILE A 530 4.58 -30.89 -12.96
C ILE A 530 5.15 -32.21 -13.48
N ARG A 531 6.22 -32.70 -12.87
CA ARG A 531 6.87 -33.96 -13.27
C ARG A 531 6.65 -35.03 -12.22
N ASP A 532 6.27 -36.22 -12.67
CA ASP A 532 6.20 -37.41 -11.81
C ASP A 532 7.58 -38.02 -11.55
N GLU A 533 7.60 -39.12 -10.79
CA GLU A 533 8.82 -39.89 -10.47
C GLU A 533 9.56 -40.44 -11.71
N ASN A 534 8.87 -40.55 -12.84
CA ASN A 534 9.38 -41.02 -14.13
C ASN A 534 9.56 -39.85 -15.13
N VAL A 535 9.55 -38.59 -14.65
CA VAL A 535 9.74 -37.38 -15.47
C VAL A 535 8.60 -37.16 -16.48
N ARG A 536 7.45 -37.82 -16.30
CA ARG A 536 6.27 -37.59 -17.14
C ARG A 536 5.55 -36.32 -16.69
N THR A 537 5.20 -35.49 -17.67
CA THR A 537 4.43 -34.27 -17.44
C THR A 537 2.98 -34.60 -17.16
N TYR A 538 2.42 -34.07 -16.08
CA TYR A 538 0.98 -34.13 -15.82
C TYR A 538 0.51 -32.89 -15.07
N ASN A 539 -0.80 -32.64 -15.10
CA ASN A 539 -1.43 -31.57 -14.35
C ASN A 539 -2.05 -32.17 -13.07
N PRO A 540 -1.61 -31.77 -11.86
CA PRO A 540 -2.26 -32.24 -10.65
C PRO A 540 -3.69 -31.68 -10.58
N LYS A 541 -4.56 -32.30 -9.78
CA LYS A 541 -5.85 -31.70 -9.44
C LYS A 541 -5.58 -30.40 -8.66
N ILE A 542 -5.94 -29.26 -9.23
CA ILE A 542 -5.72 -27.92 -8.66
C ILE A 542 -7.06 -27.30 -8.34
N VAL A 543 -7.14 -26.66 -7.17
CA VAL A 543 -8.30 -25.88 -6.75
C VAL A 543 -7.85 -24.47 -6.36
N ARG A 544 -8.28 -23.49 -7.15
CA ARG A 544 -8.05 -22.06 -6.92
C ARG A 544 -9.17 -21.51 -6.02
N ILE A 545 -8.80 -21.04 -4.83
CA ILE A 545 -9.72 -20.47 -3.83
C ILE A 545 -9.49 -18.97 -3.72
N GLY A 546 -10.51 -18.16 -4.03
CA GLY A 546 -10.48 -16.71 -3.87
C GLY A 546 -11.38 -15.99 -4.86
N LEU A 547 -11.74 -14.74 -4.54
CA LEU A 547 -12.63 -13.93 -5.37
C LEU A 547 -11.89 -13.35 -6.59
N LYS A 548 -12.63 -13.09 -7.68
CA LYS A 548 -12.16 -12.37 -8.87
C LYS A 548 -10.93 -13.01 -9.53
N ALA A 549 -10.97 -14.31 -9.74
CA ALA A 549 -9.94 -15.00 -10.52
C ALA A 549 -9.95 -14.56 -11.99
N HIS A 550 -8.78 -14.53 -12.62
CA HIS A 550 -8.67 -14.25 -14.04
C HIS A 550 -9.39 -15.34 -14.87
N HIS A 551 -10.03 -14.94 -15.98
CA HIS A 551 -10.83 -15.86 -16.81
C HIS A 551 -10.04 -17.10 -17.28
N SER A 552 -8.73 -16.95 -17.49
CA SER A 552 -7.85 -18.05 -17.92
C SER A 552 -7.61 -19.14 -16.86
N VAL A 553 -7.95 -18.90 -15.59
CA VAL A 553 -7.88 -19.89 -14.50
C VAL A 553 -9.26 -20.31 -14.00
N GLN A 554 -10.34 -19.86 -14.65
CA GLN A 554 -11.71 -20.09 -14.21
C GLN A 554 -12.03 -21.59 -14.10
N SER A 555 -11.48 -22.41 -14.98
CA SER A 555 -11.68 -23.86 -15.02
C SER A 555 -11.24 -24.61 -13.75
N VAL A 556 -10.34 -24.02 -12.95
CA VAL A 556 -9.86 -24.60 -11.68
C VAL A 556 -10.36 -23.84 -10.45
N CYS A 557 -11.24 -22.86 -10.63
CA CYS A 557 -11.81 -22.10 -9.52
C CYS A 557 -12.84 -22.92 -8.75
N MET A 558 -12.83 -22.81 -7.41
CA MET A 558 -13.76 -23.54 -6.54
C MET A 558 -15.23 -23.37 -6.98
N ASP A 559 -15.66 -22.13 -7.24
CA ASP A 559 -17.04 -21.85 -7.61
C ASP A 559 -17.43 -22.48 -8.95
N TYR A 560 -16.48 -22.59 -9.89
CA TYR A 560 -16.69 -23.25 -11.18
C TYR A 560 -16.78 -24.78 -11.00
N LEU A 561 -15.87 -25.37 -10.22
CA LEU A 561 -15.84 -26.80 -9.95
C LEU A 561 -17.07 -27.28 -9.17
N VAL A 562 -17.55 -26.48 -8.21
CA VAL A 562 -18.79 -26.76 -7.47
C VAL A 562 -19.98 -26.72 -8.42
N LYS A 563 -20.10 -25.69 -9.27
CA LYS A 563 -21.18 -25.60 -10.27
C LYS A 563 -21.14 -26.78 -11.24
N GLN A 564 -19.98 -27.11 -11.77
CA GLN A 564 -19.82 -28.26 -12.67
C GLN A 564 -20.27 -29.56 -11.99
N LYS A 565 -19.84 -29.82 -10.75
CA LYS A 565 -20.30 -31.01 -10.02
C LYS A 565 -21.80 -30.97 -9.74
N GLN A 566 -22.37 -29.81 -9.40
CA GLN A 566 -23.81 -29.66 -9.23
C GLN A 566 -24.58 -29.96 -10.52
N ASP A 567 -24.07 -29.52 -11.67
CA ASP A 567 -24.65 -29.79 -12.99
C ASP A 567 -24.52 -31.27 -13.36
N GLU A 568 -23.39 -31.91 -13.04
CA GLU A 568 -23.20 -33.37 -13.19
C GLU A 568 -24.20 -34.15 -12.31
N PHE A 569 -24.36 -33.76 -11.03
CA PHE A 569 -25.37 -34.34 -10.14
C PHE A 569 -26.82 -34.02 -10.59
N ALA A 570 -27.04 -32.92 -11.30
CA ALA A 570 -28.34 -32.58 -11.87
C ALA A 570 -28.63 -33.34 -13.16
N ALA A 571 -27.61 -33.69 -13.94
CA ALA A 571 -27.72 -34.53 -15.12
C ALA A 571 -28.00 -36.01 -14.75
N ASP A 572 -27.42 -36.50 -13.65
CA ASP A 572 -27.67 -37.86 -13.12
C ASP A 572 -29.03 -38.00 -12.40
N LYS A 573 -29.74 -36.89 -12.17
CA LYS A 573 -31.04 -36.83 -11.46
C LYS A 573 -32.26 -37.35 -12.27
N LYS A 574 -32.07 -38.28 -13.21
CA LYS A 574 -33.17 -39.15 -13.65
C LYS A 574 -33.53 -40.22 -12.60
N HIS A 575 -32.73 -40.40 -11.54
CA HIS A 575 -33.01 -41.37 -10.47
C HIS A 575 -32.83 -40.79 -9.05
N GLY A 576 -33.73 -39.90 -8.63
CA GLY A 576 -34.31 -39.92 -7.27
C GLY A 576 -33.44 -39.74 -6.01
N ALA A 577 -32.34 -38.98 -6.02
CA ALA A 577 -31.60 -38.65 -4.78
C ALA A 577 -31.51 -37.13 -4.52
N ALA A 578 -31.66 -36.75 -3.24
CA ALA A 578 -31.55 -35.38 -2.74
C ALA A 578 -30.18 -34.78 -3.11
N GLY A 579 -30.17 -33.56 -3.64
CA GLY A 579 -28.93 -32.89 -4.03
C GLY A 579 -27.98 -32.80 -2.85
N GLY A 580 -26.73 -33.24 -3.04
CA GLY A 580 -25.70 -33.13 -2.02
C GLY A 580 -25.52 -31.68 -1.58
N ASP A 581 -25.41 -31.48 -0.27
CA ASP A 581 -25.12 -30.18 0.33
C ASP A 581 -23.88 -29.55 -0.30
N ILE A 582 -23.94 -28.25 -0.61
CA ILE A 582 -22.87 -27.49 -1.28
C ILE A 582 -21.55 -27.62 -0.52
N ASP A 583 -21.62 -27.65 0.81
CA ASP A 583 -20.45 -27.76 1.65
C ASP A 583 -19.84 -29.17 1.64
N SER A 584 -20.67 -30.21 1.47
CA SER A 584 -20.19 -31.58 1.22
C SER A 584 -19.47 -31.69 -0.13
N ILE A 585 -20.02 -31.07 -1.18
CA ILE A 585 -19.38 -31.00 -2.51
C ILE A 585 -18.05 -30.25 -2.44
N ARG A 586 -18.00 -29.11 -1.73
CA ARG A 586 -16.76 -28.34 -1.50
C ARG A 586 -15.71 -29.18 -0.78
N ASN A 587 -16.08 -29.85 0.30
CA ASN A 587 -15.16 -30.70 1.05
C ASN A 587 -14.61 -31.84 0.19
N ALA A 588 -15.46 -32.51 -0.61
CA ALA A 588 -15.01 -33.55 -1.53
C ALA A 588 -14.04 -33.02 -2.61
N ILE A 589 -14.22 -31.79 -3.09
CA ILE A 589 -13.29 -31.14 -4.04
C ILE A 589 -11.95 -30.82 -3.37
N LEU A 590 -11.98 -30.31 -2.13
CA LEU A 590 -10.78 -29.96 -1.36
C LEU A 590 -9.95 -31.20 -0.98
N GLU A 591 -10.60 -32.35 -0.78
CA GLU A 591 -9.92 -33.55 -0.33
C GLU A 591 -8.94 -34.15 -1.35
N GLU A 592 -9.10 -33.80 -2.63
CA GLU A 592 -8.35 -34.38 -3.74
C GLU A 592 -7.36 -33.41 -4.42
N ALA A 593 -7.26 -32.17 -3.96
CA ALA A 593 -6.60 -31.10 -4.70
C ALA A 593 -5.37 -30.50 -4.02
N VAL A 594 -4.49 -29.94 -4.85
CA VAL A 594 -3.53 -28.89 -4.47
C VAL A 594 -4.32 -27.59 -4.34
N ILE A 595 -4.28 -26.98 -3.15
CA ILE A 595 -5.11 -25.82 -2.81
C ILE A 595 -4.29 -24.55 -2.98
N VAL A 596 -4.92 -23.50 -3.51
CA VAL A 596 -4.24 -22.22 -3.76
C VAL A 596 -5.07 -21.04 -3.19
N GLU A 597 -4.55 -20.28 -2.20
CA GLU A 597 -5.29 -19.25 -1.42
C GLU A 597 -4.51 -17.92 -1.19
N PRO A 598 -5.15 -16.73 -1.16
CA PRO A 598 -4.47 -15.43 -1.05
C PRO A 598 -4.04 -14.93 0.35
N ALA A 599 -3.68 -15.78 1.33
CA ALA A 599 -3.21 -15.29 2.64
C ALA A 599 -2.18 -16.23 3.30
N THR A 600 -1.24 -15.69 4.09
CA THR A 600 -0.09 -16.47 4.63
C THR A 600 -0.37 -17.15 5.98
N LEU A 601 -1.14 -16.53 6.88
CA LEU A 601 -1.39 -17.07 8.24
C LEU A 601 -2.60 -18.01 8.30
N VAL A 602 -3.61 -17.79 7.46
CA VAL A 602 -4.83 -18.61 7.36
C VAL A 602 -4.51 -20.09 7.02
N PRO A 603 -3.61 -20.37 6.06
CA PRO A 603 -3.12 -21.71 5.76
C PRO A 603 -2.52 -22.47 6.94
N LEU A 604 -1.76 -21.79 7.80
CA LEU A 604 -0.97 -22.44 8.85
C LEU A 604 -1.86 -23.13 9.88
N ALA A 605 -3.06 -22.60 10.11
CA ALA A 605 -4.07 -23.17 11.00
C ALA A 605 -4.61 -24.54 10.55
N ASN A 606 -4.37 -24.94 9.30
CA ASN A 606 -4.86 -26.22 8.74
C ASN A 606 -3.93 -27.42 9.01
N GLY A 607 -3.09 -27.37 10.05
CA GLY A 607 -2.23 -28.49 10.44
C GLY A 607 -1.04 -28.73 9.51
N CYS A 608 -0.51 -27.67 8.89
CA CYS A 608 0.70 -27.75 8.07
C CYS A 608 1.88 -28.33 8.86
N LYS A 609 2.63 -29.24 8.25
CA LYS A 609 3.85 -29.84 8.85
C LYS A 609 5.14 -29.18 8.38
N GLN A 610 5.10 -28.53 7.22
CA GLN A 610 6.23 -27.85 6.60
C GLN A 610 5.73 -26.64 5.81
N VAL A 611 6.49 -25.53 5.85
CA VAL A 611 6.11 -24.23 5.28
C VAL A 611 7.25 -23.69 4.42
N PHE A 612 6.92 -23.30 3.19
CA PHE A 612 7.85 -22.67 2.25
C PHE A 612 7.47 -21.20 2.10
N LEU A 613 8.36 -20.31 2.51
CA LEU A 613 8.19 -18.87 2.29
C LEU A 613 9.07 -18.47 1.11
N VAL A 614 8.47 -18.25 -0.05
CA VAL A 614 9.17 -17.84 -1.28
C VAL A 614 8.81 -16.39 -1.61
N GLY A 615 9.79 -15.50 -1.63
CA GLY A 615 9.53 -14.07 -1.82
C GLY A 615 10.79 -13.24 -1.97
N ASP A 616 10.63 -11.92 -1.97
CA ASP A 616 11.74 -10.98 -1.99
C ASP A 616 11.51 -9.87 -0.95
N PRO A 617 12.20 -9.92 0.21
CA PRO A 617 12.05 -8.94 1.28
C PRO A 617 12.62 -7.56 0.92
N VAL A 618 13.41 -7.47 -0.17
CA VAL A 618 14.01 -6.23 -0.67
C VAL A 618 13.13 -5.53 -1.72
N GLN A 619 11.91 -6.04 -1.94
CA GLN A 619 10.84 -5.40 -2.71
C GLN A 619 9.72 -4.87 -1.81
N LEU A 620 8.69 -4.28 -2.41
CA LEU A 620 7.60 -3.58 -1.72
C LEU A 620 6.98 -4.39 -0.55
N PRO A 621 6.80 -3.77 0.63
CA PRO A 621 6.07 -4.39 1.74
C PRO A 621 4.57 -4.49 1.43
N ALA A 622 3.83 -5.21 2.27
CA ALA A 622 2.37 -5.23 2.21
C ALA A 622 1.79 -3.81 2.38
N THR A 623 0.80 -3.45 1.57
CA THR A 623 0.12 -2.16 1.69
C THR A 623 -0.73 -2.13 2.95
N VAL A 624 -0.34 -1.30 3.93
CA VAL A 624 -1.09 -1.09 5.18
C VAL A 624 -1.81 0.25 5.11
N ILE A 625 -3.13 0.22 5.29
CA ILE A 625 -3.97 1.44 5.21
C ILE A 625 -3.70 2.35 6.41
N SER A 626 -3.58 1.79 7.62
CA SER A 626 -3.38 2.56 8.85
C SER A 626 -1.92 2.98 9.03
N PRO A 627 -1.61 4.30 9.03
CA PRO A 627 -0.25 4.78 9.30
C PRO A 627 0.23 4.41 10.71
N VAL A 628 -0.70 4.31 11.67
CA VAL A 628 -0.41 3.89 13.04
C VAL A 628 0.08 2.43 13.04
N ALA A 629 -0.64 1.53 12.37
CA ALA A 629 -0.23 0.14 12.26
C ALA A 629 1.14 0.00 11.55
N THR A 630 1.39 0.79 10.51
CA THR A 630 2.71 0.85 9.85
C THR A 630 3.83 1.27 10.80
N LYS A 631 3.60 2.30 11.62
CA LYS A 631 4.56 2.75 12.65
C LYS A 631 4.89 1.66 13.67
N PHE A 632 3.90 0.83 14.03
CA PHE A 632 4.11 -0.32 14.92
C PHE A 632 4.59 -1.59 14.19
N GLY A 633 5.01 -1.47 12.93
CA GLY A 633 5.64 -2.56 12.19
C GLY A 633 4.68 -3.60 11.59
N TYR A 634 3.37 -3.33 11.53
CA TYR A 634 2.37 -4.25 10.96
C TYR A 634 2.67 -4.63 9.49
N GLY A 635 3.35 -3.76 8.74
CA GLY A 635 3.77 -4.03 7.36
C GLY A 635 4.92 -5.04 7.21
N THR A 636 5.53 -5.49 8.31
CA THR A 636 6.65 -6.43 8.29
C THR A 636 6.16 -7.85 7.99
N SER A 637 6.67 -8.45 6.92
CA SER A 637 6.29 -9.82 6.57
C SER A 637 6.90 -10.87 7.51
N LEU A 638 6.28 -12.04 7.61
CA LEU A 638 6.85 -13.16 8.37
C LEU A 638 8.24 -13.57 7.84
N PHE A 639 8.44 -13.54 6.52
CA PHE A 639 9.74 -13.78 5.87
C PHE A 639 10.79 -12.81 6.40
N GLU A 640 10.50 -11.51 6.29
CA GLU A 640 11.41 -10.44 6.69
C GLU A 640 11.75 -10.52 8.18
N ARG A 641 10.77 -10.83 9.03
CA ARG A 641 11.00 -10.99 10.47
C ARG A 641 11.90 -12.18 10.79
N LEU A 642 11.70 -13.32 10.14
CA LEU A 642 12.54 -14.51 10.33
C LEU A 642 13.97 -14.26 9.81
N GLN A 643 14.12 -13.61 8.65
CA GLN A 643 15.42 -13.23 8.11
C GLN A 643 16.17 -12.28 9.05
N ARG A 644 15.51 -11.24 9.57
CA ARG A 644 16.12 -10.30 10.54
C ARG A 644 16.54 -10.97 11.85
N ALA A 645 15.86 -12.06 12.23
CA ALA A 645 16.22 -12.87 13.39
C ALA A 645 17.39 -13.84 13.12
N GLY A 646 17.96 -13.84 11.91
CA GLY A 646 19.07 -14.72 11.53
C GLY A 646 18.64 -16.11 11.06
N TYR A 647 17.35 -16.32 10.74
CA TYR A 647 16.90 -17.60 10.19
C TYR A 647 17.52 -17.82 8.79
N PRO A 648 18.04 -19.03 8.47
CA PRO A 648 18.70 -19.27 7.18
C PRO A 648 17.81 -19.01 5.97
N VAL A 649 18.33 -18.29 4.98
CA VAL A 649 17.65 -17.95 3.72
C VAL A 649 18.41 -18.54 2.54
N ASN A 650 17.72 -19.26 1.66
CA ASN A 650 18.29 -19.74 0.40
C ASN A 650 18.02 -18.70 -0.68
N MET A 651 19.05 -18.01 -1.17
CA MET A 651 18.89 -16.98 -2.19
C MET A 651 19.13 -17.55 -3.60
N LEU A 652 18.19 -17.31 -4.51
CA LEU A 652 18.36 -17.58 -5.94
C LEU A 652 19.28 -16.52 -6.55
N LYS A 653 20.34 -16.93 -7.24
CA LYS A 653 21.42 -16.03 -7.68
C LYS A 653 21.39 -15.70 -9.16
N LEU A 654 21.03 -16.64 -10.02
CA LEU A 654 21.07 -16.47 -11.48
C LEU A 654 19.79 -15.82 -12.00
N GLN A 655 19.88 -14.69 -12.70
CA GLN A 655 18.76 -13.95 -13.27
C GLN A 655 18.66 -14.14 -14.79
N TYR A 656 17.41 -14.18 -15.29
CA TYR A 656 17.07 -14.52 -16.68
C TYR A 656 16.21 -13.44 -17.36
N ARG A 657 16.22 -12.20 -16.86
CA ARG A 657 15.30 -11.15 -17.29
C ARG A 657 16.00 -9.94 -17.90
N MET A 658 16.94 -9.36 -17.16
CA MET A 658 17.41 -8.00 -17.38
C MET A 658 18.77 -8.03 -18.07
N HIS A 659 19.03 -7.03 -18.91
CA HIS A 659 20.34 -6.79 -19.46
C HIS A 659 21.38 -6.63 -18.33
N PRO A 660 22.62 -7.15 -18.48
CA PRO A 660 23.68 -7.05 -17.45
C PRO A 660 23.88 -5.63 -16.89
N GLU A 661 23.92 -4.62 -17.77
CA GLU A 661 24.00 -3.19 -17.40
C GLU A 661 22.84 -2.67 -16.53
N ILE A 662 21.65 -3.25 -16.65
CA ILE A 662 20.51 -2.94 -15.77
C ILE A 662 20.66 -3.66 -14.44
N ARG A 663 21.10 -4.92 -14.47
CA ARG A 663 21.28 -5.79 -13.29
C ARG A 663 22.40 -5.28 -12.36
N ASN A 664 23.45 -4.68 -12.92
CA ASN A 664 24.64 -4.24 -12.20
C ASN A 664 24.30 -3.43 -10.94
N PHE A 665 23.56 -2.32 -11.10
CA PHE A 665 23.21 -1.46 -9.97
C PHE A 665 22.34 -2.16 -8.90
N PRO A 666 21.19 -2.78 -9.22
CA PRO A 666 20.40 -3.49 -8.22
C PRO A 666 21.16 -4.61 -7.51
N SER A 667 22.04 -5.34 -8.22
CA SER A 667 22.88 -6.39 -7.63
C SER A 667 23.76 -5.84 -6.52
N ARG A 668 24.50 -4.76 -6.82
CA ARG A 668 25.40 -4.11 -5.86
C ARG A 668 24.64 -3.47 -4.70
N GLU A 669 23.62 -2.68 -5.02
CA GLU A 669 22.91 -1.86 -4.03
C GLU A 669 22.03 -2.69 -3.07
N PHE A 670 21.33 -3.70 -3.59
CA PHE A 670 20.27 -4.40 -2.85
C PHE A 670 20.59 -5.85 -2.50
N TYR A 671 21.60 -6.44 -3.14
CA TYR A 671 21.87 -7.88 -3.05
C TYR A 671 23.36 -8.20 -2.85
N SER A 672 24.18 -7.25 -2.40
CA SER A 672 25.60 -7.45 -2.09
C SER A 672 26.37 -8.14 -3.22
N GLU A 673 26.08 -7.73 -4.47
CA GLU A 673 26.66 -8.26 -5.71
C GLU A 673 26.41 -9.75 -5.97
N ALA A 674 25.48 -10.38 -5.25
CA ALA A 674 25.25 -11.82 -5.35
C ALA A 674 24.44 -12.26 -6.60
N LEU A 675 23.89 -11.33 -7.40
CA LEU A 675 23.16 -11.68 -8.61
C LEU A 675 24.11 -11.95 -9.77
N LEU A 676 23.85 -13.01 -10.52
CA LEU A 676 24.59 -13.44 -11.70
C LEU A 676 23.67 -13.46 -12.92
N ASP A 677 24.26 -13.37 -14.11
CA ASP A 677 23.53 -13.37 -15.39
C ASP A 677 23.57 -14.75 -16.06
N ALA A 678 22.44 -15.17 -16.62
CA ALA A 678 22.38 -16.36 -17.47
C ALA A 678 23.16 -16.13 -18.78
N GLU A 679 23.79 -17.17 -19.32
CA GLU A 679 24.67 -17.07 -20.49
C GLU A 679 24.01 -16.42 -21.72
N ASP A 680 22.72 -16.68 -21.93
CA ASP A 680 21.97 -16.18 -23.10
C ASP A 680 21.25 -14.84 -22.86
N ILE A 681 21.44 -14.20 -21.69
CA ILE A 681 20.66 -13.01 -21.35
C ILE A 681 21.07 -11.80 -22.19
N LEU A 682 22.36 -11.67 -22.51
CA LEU A 682 22.87 -10.55 -23.29
C LEU A 682 22.22 -10.56 -24.68
N SER A 683 22.33 -11.67 -25.41
CA SER A 683 21.72 -11.83 -26.74
C SER A 683 20.20 -11.71 -26.74
N LYS A 684 19.52 -12.05 -25.64
CA LYS A 684 18.06 -11.90 -25.51
C LYS A 684 17.62 -10.46 -25.25
N THR A 685 18.49 -9.64 -24.66
CA THR A 685 18.14 -8.30 -24.18
C THR A 685 18.74 -7.19 -25.02
N GLU A 686 19.77 -7.47 -25.82
CA GLU A 686 20.32 -6.57 -26.82
C GLU A 686 19.28 -6.19 -27.89
N ARG A 687 19.29 -4.92 -28.30
CA ARG A 687 18.32 -4.34 -29.21
C ARG A 687 18.99 -3.31 -30.12
N GLU A 688 18.42 -3.12 -31.31
CA GLU A 688 18.95 -2.17 -32.30
C GLU A 688 19.04 -0.72 -31.79
N TRP A 689 18.18 -0.33 -30.86
CA TRP A 689 18.24 0.99 -30.24
C TRP A 689 19.43 1.18 -29.30
N HIS A 690 20.08 0.11 -28.82
CA HIS A 690 21.29 0.21 -27.99
C HIS A 690 22.48 0.82 -28.74
N LYS A 691 22.41 0.93 -30.08
CA LYS A 691 23.38 1.67 -30.91
C LYS A 691 23.41 3.17 -30.63
N TYR A 692 22.42 3.71 -29.92
CA TYR A 692 22.41 5.09 -29.47
C TYR A 692 22.60 5.14 -27.95
N ARG A 693 23.58 5.92 -27.48
CA ARG A 693 23.89 6.08 -26.06
C ARG A 693 22.69 6.51 -25.24
N CYS A 694 21.83 7.37 -25.77
CA CYS A 694 20.59 7.81 -25.10
C CYS A 694 19.50 6.73 -25.00
N PHE A 695 19.67 5.58 -25.66
CA PHE A 695 18.77 4.42 -25.55
C PHE A 695 19.50 3.17 -25.06
N SER A 696 20.69 3.34 -24.48
CA SER A 696 21.46 2.26 -23.85
C SER A 696 20.63 1.50 -22.81
N PRO A 697 21.04 0.28 -22.42
CA PRO A 697 20.27 -0.53 -21.47
C PRO A 697 19.92 0.19 -20.17
N PHE A 698 20.76 1.13 -19.73
CA PHE A 698 20.47 2.04 -18.63
C PHE A 698 20.81 3.48 -19.03
N CYS A 699 19.92 4.44 -18.76
CA CYS A 699 20.21 5.86 -18.88
C CYS A 699 19.55 6.66 -17.76
N PHE A 700 20.20 7.74 -17.33
CA PHE A 700 19.62 8.74 -16.44
C PHE A 700 19.52 10.08 -17.16
N PHE A 701 18.32 10.64 -17.28
CA PHE A 701 18.06 11.95 -17.86
C PHE A 701 17.83 12.99 -16.77
N ASP A 702 18.77 13.93 -16.63
CA ASP A 702 18.70 15.01 -15.66
C ASP A 702 17.90 16.20 -16.20
N ILE A 703 16.63 16.27 -15.77
CA ILE A 703 15.72 17.39 -16.05
C ILE A 703 15.96 18.49 -15.00
N HIS A 704 17.16 19.05 -15.01
CA HIS A 704 17.64 20.01 -14.02
C HIS A 704 16.85 21.33 -13.98
N GLU A 705 16.22 21.72 -15.09
CA GLU A 705 15.34 22.90 -15.19
C GLU A 705 13.88 22.58 -14.80
N GLY A 706 13.57 21.30 -14.55
CA GLY A 706 12.22 20.83 -14.26
C GLY A 706 11.73 21.28 -12.88
N LYS A 707 10.42 21.54 -12.76
CA LYS A 707 9.81 21.95 -11.48
C LYS A 707 8.66 21.04 -11.10
N GLU A 708 8.71 20.53 -9.87
CA GLU A 708 7.58 19.83 -9.27
C GLU A 708 6.46 20.82 -8.92
N SER A 709 5.22 20.37 -9.06
CA SER A 709 4.02 21.12 -8.65
C SER A 709 3.03 20.17 -7.97
N GLN A 710 2.14 20.75 -7.17
CA GLN A 710 1.06 20.03 -6.51
C GLN A 710 -0.27 20.58 -7.01
N PRO A 711 -1.02 19.84 -7.86
CA PRO A 711 -2.34 20.28 -8.32
C PRO A 711 -3.28 20.46 -7.13
N SER A 712 -4.07 21.53 -7.11
CA SER A 712 -5.00 21.86 -6.02
C SER A 712 -5.90 20.66 -5.69
N GLY A 713 -5.91 20.23 -4.42
CA GLY A 713 -6.75 19.12 -3.94
C GLY A 713 -6.26 17.71 -4.20
N SER A 714 -5.12 17.55 -4.86
CA SER A 714 -4.59 16.23 -5.19
C SER A 714 -3.91 15.51 -4.03
N GLY A 715 -3.28 16.25 -3.11
CA GLY A 715 -2.38 15.69 -2.10
C GLY A 715 -1.16 14.95 -2.68
N SER A 716 -0.89 15.08 -3.99
CA SER A 716 0.14 14.34 -4.73
C SER A 716 0.97 15.29 -5.60
N TRP A 717 2.17 14.85 -5.97
CA TRP A 717 3.09 15.65 -6.79
C TRP A 717 3.00 15.27 -8.27
N VAL A 718 3.28 16.23 -9.13
CA VAL A 718 3.45 16.07 -10.58
C VAL A 718 4.62 16.92 -11.07
N ASN A 719 5.21 16.52 -12.19
CA ASN A 719 6.26 17.28 -12.85
C ASN A 719 5.93 17.30 -14.35
N THR A 720 5.49 18.46 -14.83
CA THR A 720 5.06 18.65 -16.22
C THR A 720 6.23 18.60 -17.19
N ASP A 721 7.42 19.03 -16.74
CA ASP A 721 8.64 19.02 -17.55
C ASP A 721 9.11 17.60 -17.84
N GLU A 722 9.09 16.72 -16.83
CA GLU A 722 9.36 15.29 -17.03
C GLU A 722 8.33 14.67 -17.99
N VAL A 723 7.06 15.04 -17.90
CA VAL A 723 6.02 14.52 -18.81
C VAL A 723 6.27 14.95 -20.25
N GLU A 724 6.62 16.21 -20.48
CA GLU A 724 6.95 16.74 -21.80
C GLU A 724 8.16 16.05 -22.41
N PHE A 725 9.24 15.91 -21.65
CA PHE A 725 10.44 15.20 -22.12
C PHE A 725 10.15 13.72 -22.40
N VAL A 726 9.45 13.03 -21.51
CA VAL A 726 9.11 11.60 -21.69
C VAL A 726 8.21 11.37 -22.91
N LEU A 727 7.29 12.30 -23.22
CA LEU A 727 6.49 12.24 -24.45
C LEU A 727 7.38 12.32 -25.70
N LEU A 728 8.36 13.23 -25.71
CA LEU A 728 9.31 13.38 -26.82
C LEU A 728 10.23 12.15 -26.93
N LEU A 729 10.73 11.66 -25.80
CA LEU A 729 11.55 10.45 -25.70
C LEU A 729 10.81 9.23 -26.25
N TYR A 730 9.57 9.02 -25.79
CA TYR A 730 8.69 7.97 -26.29
C TYR A 730 8.46 8.13 -27.79
N HIS A 731 8.06 9.32 -28.24
CA HIS A 731 7.76 9.58 -29.65
C HIS A 731 8.97 9.29 -30.55
N LYS A 732 10.16 9.76 -30.17
CA LYS A 732 11.37 9.52 -30.97
C LYS A 732 11.73 8.05 -31.01
N LEU A 733 11.65 7.35 -29.86
CA LEU A 733 11.94 5.92 -29.78
C LEU A 733 11.00 5.11 -30.68
N VAL A 734 9.68 5.33 -30.61
CA VAL A 734 8.71 4.59 -31.45
C VAL A 734 8.70 5.03 -32.91
N THR A 735 9.26 6.20 -33.23
CA THR A 735 9.43 6.66 -34.63
C THR A 735 10.61 5.96 -35.29
N MET A 736 11.71 5.76 -34.55
CA MET A 736 12.88 5.03 -35.03
C MET A 736 12.65 3.51 -35.02
N TYR A 737 11.85 3.01 -34.07
CA TYR A 737 11.59 1.59 -33.85
C TYR A 737 10.08 1.30 -33.75
N PRO A 738 9.35 1.27 -34.89
CA PRO A 738 7.89 1.12 -34.91
C PRO A 738 7.34 -0.16 -34.26
N GLU A 739 8.15 -1.21 -34.13
CA GLU A 739 7.81 -2.47 -33.47
C GLU A 739 7.44 -2.31 -31.99
N LEU A 740 7.94 -1.26 -31.32
CA LEU A 740 7.58 -0.93 -29.95
C LEU A 740 6.13 -0.48 -29.82
N ARG A 741 5.54 0.07 -30.90
CA ARG A 741 4.15 0.50 -30.93
C ARG A 741 3.19 -0.66 -31.10
N SER A 742 3.56 -1.74 -31.76
CA SER A 742 2.65 -2.85 -32.09
C SER A 742 2.57 -3.95 -31.03
N SER A 743 3.45 -3.94 -30.02
CA SER A 743 3.72 -5.11 -29.18
C SER A 743 3.51 -4.90 -27.66
N SER A 744 3.03 -3.74 -27.21
CA SER A 744 2.90 -3.39 -25.79
C SER A 744 4.20 -3.67 -25.00
N GLN A 745 5.35 -3.35 -25.59
CA GLN A 745 6.67 -3.65 -25.03
C GLN A 745 7.22 -2.56 -24.11
N LEU A 746 6.53 -1.42 -23.99
CA LEU A 746 6.97 -0.24 -23.24
C LEU A 746 6.04 0.06 -22.06
N ALA A 747 6.62 0.39 -20.92
CA ALA A 747 5.90 0.93 -19.77
C ALA A 747 6.46 2.29 -19.31
N ILE A 748 5.57 3.13 -18.81
CA ILE A 748 5.91 4.37 -18.09
C ILE A 748 5.44 4.20 -16.65
N ILE A 749 6.38 4.28 -15.72
CA ILE A 749 6.13 4.08 -14.29
C ILE A 749 6.53 5.30 -13.50
N SER A 750 5.74 5.62 -12.47
CA SER A 750 6.06 6.68 -11.51
C SER A 750 5.53 6.34 -10.12
N PRO A 751 6.19 6.78 -9.02
CA PRO A 751 5.67 6.56 -7.67
C PRO A 751 4.36 7.30 -7.39
N TYR A 752 4.07 8.39 -8.12
CA TYR A 752 2.95 9.29 -7.83
C TYR A 752 1.74 9.03 -8.72
N ARG A 753 0.58 8.77 -8.10
CA ARG A 753 -0.67 8.48 -8.82
C ARG A 753 -1.14 9.65 -9.70
N TYR A 754 -0.94 10.89 -9.28
CA TYR A 754 -1.30 12.05 -10.12
C TYR A 754 -0.34 12.26 -11.29
N GLN A 755 0.94 11.88 -11.16
CA GLN A 755 1.87 11.88 -12.29
C GLN A 755 1.44 10.84 -13.32
N VAL A 756 1.08 9.64 -12.88
CA VAL A 756 0.52 8.58 -13.75
C VAL A 756 -0.75 9.08 -14.46
N LYS A 757 -1.66 9.74 -13.74
CA LYS A 757 -2.85 10.34 -14.35
C LYS A 757 -2.48 11.41 -15.39
N LEU A 758 -1.54 12.30 -15.07
CA LEU A 758 -1.07 13.34 -15.99
C LEU A 758 -0.45 12.73 -17.26
N PHE A 759 0.35 11.67 -17.13
CA PHE A 759 0.84 10.90 -18.27
C PHE A 759 -0.30 10.33 -19.10
N GLN A 760 -1.25 9.63 -18.48
CA GLN A 760 -2.41 9.05 -19.17
C GLN A 760 -3.23 10.10 -19.92
N ASP A 761 -3.41 11.28 -19.32
CA ASP A 761 -4.13 12.39 -19.93
C ASP A 761 -3.36 12.95 -21.14
N ARG A 762 -2.07 13.28 -20.97
CA ARG A 762 -1.25 13.83 -22.07
C ARG A 762 -1.02 12.84 -23.21
N PHE A 763 -0.79 11.55 -22.92
CA PHE A 763 -0.65 10.52 -23.96
C PHE A 763 -1.94 10.33 -24.75
N ARG A 764 -3.10 10.42 -24.08
CA ARG A 764 -4.40 10.36 -24.76
C ARG A 764 -4.62 11.57 -25.65
N ASP A 765 -4.22 12.76 -25.20
CA ASP A 765 -4.35 13.99 -25.99
C ASP A 765 -3.42 13.99 -27.23
N THR A 766 -2.21 13.45 -27.11
CA THR A 766 -1.21 13.44 -28.19
C THR A 766 -1.36 12.26 -29.16
N PHE A 767 -1.70 11.07 -28.67
CA PHE A 767 -1.70 9.83 -29.46
C PHE A 767 -3.10 9.19 -29.61
N GLY A 768 -4.14 9.80 -29.05
CA GLY A 768 -5.51 9.29 -29.06
C GLY A 768 -5.80 8.21 -28.00
N GLN A 769 -7.05 7.74 -27.96
CA GLN A 769 -7.52 6.75 -26.97
C GLN A 769 -6.82 5.39 -27.08
N GLU A 770 -6.28 5.05 -28.25
CA GLU A 770 -5.61 3.77 -28.47
C GLU A 770 -4.21 3.69 -27.85
N SER A 771 -3.64 4.81 -27.39
CA SER A 771 -2.34 4.85 -26.71
C SER A 771 -2.22 3.85 -25.55
N GLN A 772 -3.31 3.62 -24.81
CA GLN A 772 -3.35 2.66 -23.70
C GLN A 772 -3.21 1.19 -24.12
N LYS A 773 -3.37 0.86 -25.41
CA LYS A 773 -3.13 -0.49 -25.94
C LYS A 773 -1.65 -0.74 -26.19
N PHE A 774 -0.86 0.32 -26.37
CA PHE A 774 0.53 0.25 -26.84
C PHE A 774 1.55 0.61 -25.76
N VAL A 775 1.19 1.44 -24.78
CA VAL A 775 2.03 1.79 -23.63
C VAL A 775 1.29 1.58 -22.30
N ASP A 776 1.92 0.86 -21.39
CA ASP A 776 1.38 0.65 -20.05
C ASP A 776 1.83 1.79 -19.13
N ILE A 777 0.89 2.63 -18.68
CA ILE A 777 1.18 3.76 -17.79
C ILE A 777 0.58 3.48 -16.40
N GLN A 778 1.42 3.23 -15.40
CA GLN A 778 0.97 2.80 -14.08
C GLN A 778 1.89 3.26 -12.94
N THR A 779 1.43 3.16 -11.69
CA THR A 779 2.30 3.40 -10.53
C THR A 779 3.29 2.25 -10.35
N VAL A 780 4.44 2.49 -9.71
CA VAL A 780 5.42 1.44 -9.37
C VAL A 780 4.74 0.28 -8.63
N ASP A 781 3.97 0.58 -7.59
CA ASP A 781 3.21 -0.40 -6.79
C ASP A 781 2.20 -1.17 -7.65
N GLY A 782 1.53 -0.49 -8.60
CA GLY A 782 0.58 -1.13 -9.50
C GLY A 782 1.22 -2.01 -10.57
N PHE A 783 2.48 -1.74 -10.92
CA PHE A 783 3.24 -2.47 -11.94
C PHE A 783 4.04 -3.65 -11.35
N GLN A 784 3.89 -3.93 -10.06
CA GLN A 784 4.56 -5.03 -9.39
C GLN A 784 4.20 -6.38 -10.03
N GLY A 785 5.21 -7.23 -10.23
CA GLY A 785 5.04 -8.55 -10.86
C GLY A 785 4.95 -8.54 -12.39
N ARG A 786 4.88 -7.36 -13.03
CA ARG A 786 4.96 -7.21 -14.49
C ARG A 786 6.38 -6.87 -14.94
N GLU A 787 6.64 -7.02 -16.23
CA GLU A 787 7.91 -6.74 -16.90
C GLU A 787 7.66 -6.30 -18.35
N LYS A 788 8.56 -5.48 -18.89
CA LYS A 788 8.51 -4.92 -20.26
C LYS A 788 9.93 -4.84 -20.84
N ASP A 789 10.05 -4.77 -22.16
CA ASP A 789 11.37 -4.62 -22.80
C ASP A 789 11.95 -3.24 -22.47
N VAL A 790 11.12 -2.20 -22.52
CA VAL A 790 11.48 -0.82 -22.16
C VAL A 790 10.66 -0.34 -20.97
N ALA A 791 11.30 0.23 -19.96
CA ALA A 791 10.62 0.93 -18.86
C ALA A 791 11.17 2.35 -18.68
N ILE A 792 10.28 3.34 -18.70
CA ILE A 792 10.62 4.74 -18.40
C ILE A 792 10.17 5.03 -16.96
N PHE A 793 11.11 5.39 -16.08
CA PHE A 793 10.84 5.71 -14.69
C PHE A 793 10.87 7.23 -14.50
N SER A 794 9.72 7.84 -14.18
CA SER A 794 9.61 9.28 -13.85
C SER A 794 9.63 9.49 -12.33
N CYS A 795 10.68 10.17 -11.84
CA CYS A 795 10.94 10.42 -10.43
C CYS A 795 10.14 11.57 -9.83
N VAL A 796 9.69 12.52 -10.66
CA VAL A 796 8.86 13.70 -10.32
C VAL A 796 9.57 14.76 -9.50
N ARG A 797 10.31 14.37 -8.46
CA ARG A 797 10.80 15.30 -7.45
C ARG A 797 12.00 16.10 -7.95
N ALA A 798 11.89 17.42 -7.79
CA ALA A 798 12.86 18.40 -8.29
C ALA A 798 13.09 19.56 -7.29
N ASN A 799 12.93 19.30 -5.99
CA ASN A 799 13.17 20.27 -4.93
C ASN A 799 14.15 19.74 -3.86
N LYS A 800 15.35 20.31 -3.80
CA LYS A 800 16.42 19.96 -2.85
C LYS A 800 16.04 20.12 -1.38
N ASP A 801 15.19 21.10 -1.05
CA ASP A 801 14.90 21.47 0.35
C ASP A 801 13.76 20.64 0.96
N ARG A 802 12.99 19.90 0.15
CA ARG A 802 11.76 19.21 0.58
C ARG A 802 11.87 17.69 0.64
N GLY A 803 13.09 17.16 0.49
CA GLY A 803 13.36 15.72 0.37
C GLY A 803 12.63 15.07 -0.81
N ILE A 804 12.87 13.78 -1.06
CA ILE A 804 12.35 13.10 -2.26
C ILE A 804 11.04 12.31 -2.03
N GLY A 805 10.47 12.34 -0.83
CA GLY A 805 9.13 11.83 -0.56
C GLY A 805 8.98 10.32 -0.88
N PHE A 806 7.92 9.93 -1.61
CA PHE A 806 7.66 8.52 -1.95
C PHE A 806 8.77 7.82 -2.74
N VAL A 807 9.65 8.60 -3.36
CA VAL A 807 10.77 8.12 -4.18
C VAL A 807 11.94 7.63 -3.29
N SER A 808 12.03 8.06 -2.02
CA SER A 808 13.08 7.61 -1.08
C SER A 808 12.94 6.16 -0.63
N ASP A 809 11.83 5.50 -0.97
CA ASP A 809 11.66 4.09 -0.66
C ASP A 809 12.55 3.24 -1.58
N ALA A 810 13.69 2.79 -1.05
CA ALA A 810 14.65 1.93 -1.73
C ALA A 810 13.99 0.69 -2.38
N ARG A 811 12.91 0.16 -1.80
CA ARG A 811 12.18 -0.99 -2.37
C ARG A 811 11.40 -0.60 -3.62
N ARG A 812 10.83 0.61 -3.67
CA ARG A 812 10.18 1.15 -4.89
C ARG A 812 11.20 1.39 -5.98
N MET A 813 12.37 1.91 -5.63
CA MET A 813 13.50 2.07 -6.56
C MET A 813 13.90 0.72 -7.16
N ASN A 814 14.16 -0.29 -6.32
CA ASN A 814 14.48 -1.65 -6.75
C ASN A 814 13.38 -2.24 -7.65
N VAL A 815 12.10 -2.13 -7.26
CA VAL A 815 10.99 -2.62 -8.10
C VAL A 815 10.97 -1.91 -9.44
N GLY A 816 11.04 -0.58 -9.47
CA GLY A 816 10.91 0.18 -10.71
C GLY A 816 12.06 -0.02 -11.69
N ILE A 817 13.30 -0.04 -11.23
CA ILE A 817 14.47 -0.30 -12.08
C ILE A 817 14.38 -1.71 -12.69
N THR A 818 13.94 -2.70 -11.91
CA THR A 818 13.93 -4.12 -12.31
C THR A 818 12.69 -4.54 -13.12
N ARG A 819 11.93 -3.58 -13.67
CA ARG A 819 10.79 -3.83 -14.57
C ARG A 819 11.22 -3.98 -16.03
N ALA A 820 12.31 -3.35 -16.43
CA ALA A 820 12.84 -3.44 -17.79
C ALA A 820 13.61 -4.75 -18.03
N LYS A 821 13.49 -5.30 -19.22
CA LYS A 821 14.35 -6.39 -19.71
C LYS A 821 15.56 -5.85 -20.48
N SER A 822 15.31 -4.94 -21.42
CA SER A 822 16.32 -4.46 -22.36
C SER A 822 16.81 -3.06 -22.02
N THR A 823 15.91 -2.14 -21.67
CA THR A 823 16.25 -0.73 -21.45
C THR A 823 15.43 -0.11 -20.32
N VAL A 824 16.11 0.52 -19.35
CA VAL A 824 15.48 1.39 -18.34
C VAL A 824 15.95 2.82 -18.49
N LEU A 825 15.00 3.75 -18.66
CA LEU A 825 15.25 5.16 -18.84
C LEU A 825 14.72 5.92 -17.62
N VAL A 826 15.62 6.34 -16.74
CA VAL A 826 15.28 7.08 -15.52
C VAL A 826 15.25 8.57 -15.84
N VAL A 827 14.17 9.25 -15.47
CA VAL A 827 13.97 10.68 -15.73
C VAL A 827 13.68 11.38 -14.40
N GLY A 828 14.49 12.38 -14.05
CA GLY A 828 14.33 13.12 -12.80
C GLY A 828 15.33 14.25 -12.65
N SER A 829 15.31 14.93 -11.49
CA SER A 829 16.33 15.92 -11.14
C SER A 829 17.46 15.26 -10.38
N ALA A 830 18.63 15.08 -11.01
CA ALA A 830 19.81 14.49 -10.36
C ALA A 830 20.15 15.24 -9.06
N SER A 831 20.15 16.57 -9.15
CA SER A 831 20.47 17.44 -8.03
C SER A 831 19.56 17.27 -6.80
N THR A 832 18.31 16.85 -7.01
CA THR A 832 17.33 16.58 -5.94
C THR A 832 17.47 15.15 -5.43
N LEU A 833 17.61 14.19 -6.34
CA LEU A 833 17.69 12.76 -6.03
C LEU A 833 18.95 12.41 -5.24
N ARG A 834 20.05 13.13 -5.44
CA ARG A 834 21.29 13.00 -4.64
C ARG A 834 21.15 13.28 -3.14
N SER A 835 20.03 13.84 -2.69
CA SER A 835 19.76 14.01 -1.25
C SER A 835 19.45 12.69 -0.53
N ASP A 836 19.22 11.60 -1.27
CA ASP A 836 19.00 10.25 -0.76
C ASP A 836 20.17 9.35 -1.11
N GLU A 837 20.59 8.49 -0.17
CA GLU A 837 21.77 7.64 -0.28
C GLU A 837 21.71 6.72 -1.52
N HIS A 838 20.63 5.95 -1.67
CA HIS A 838 20.50 4.98 -2.75
C HIS A 838 20.40 5.66 -4.12
N TRP A 839 19.69 6.79 -4.19
CA TRP A 839 19.61 7.57 -5.43
C TRP A 839 20.91 8.27 -5.77
N ASN A 840 21.68 8.74 -4.79
CA ASN A 840 23.03 9.26 -5.03
C ASN A 840 23.92 8.18 -5.64
N ASN A 841 23.91 6.96 -5.08
CA ASN A 841 24.66 5.82 -5.59
C ASN A 841 24.27 5.48 -7.05
N LEU A 842 22.98 5.60 -7.41
CA LEU A 842 22.52 5.38 -8.79
C LEU A 842 23.06 6.46 -9.73
N VAL A 843 22.96 7.73 -9.36
CA VAL A 843 23.43 8.85 -10.19
C VAL A 843 24.94 8.78 -10.38
N GLU A 844 25.71 8.54 -9.31
CA GLU A 844 27.17 8.35 -9.41
C GLU A 844 27.53 7.15 -10.29
N SER A 845 26.81 6.04 -10.15
CA SER A 845 27.01 4.87 -11.00
C SER A 845 26.66 5.11 -12.46
N ALA A 846 25.77 6.08 -12.74
CA ALA A 846 25.44 6.49 -14.10
C ALA A 846 26.52 7.42 -14.66
N GLU A 847 27.05 8.36 -13.86
CA GLU A 847 28.10 9.29 -14.27
C GLU A 847 29.42 8.58 -14.58
N LYS A 848 29.82 7.62 -13.73
CA LYS A 848 31.03 6.81 -13.96
C LYS A 848 30.99 6.03 -15.29
N ARG A 849 29.79 5.70 -15.77
CA ARG A 849 29.56 5.00 -17.05
C ARG A 849 29.27 5.95 -18.21
N ASP A 850 29.31 7.26 -17.99
CA ASP A 850 28.90 8.28 -18.97
C ASP A 850 27.46 8.03 -19.49
N LEU A 851 26.53 7.71 -18.58
CA LEU A 851 25.11 7.41 -18.88
C LEU A 851 24.15 8.46 -18.29
N VAL A 852 24.68 9.61 -17.86
CA VAL A 852 23.88 10.77 -17.43
C VAL A 852 23.77 11.77 -18.57
N PHE A 853 22.54 12.05 -19.00
CA PHE A 853 22.24 13.04 -20.02
C PHE A 853 21.61 14.26 -19.36
N LYS A 854 22.32 15.39 -19.40
CA LYS A 854 21.77 16.67 -18.98
C LYS A 854 20.86 17.22 -20.08
N VAL A 855 19.58 17.43 -19.76
CA VAL A 855 18.57 17.86 -20.74
C VAL A 855 18.09 19.27 -20.41
N SER A 856 18.26 20.19 -21.36
CA SER A 856 17.85 21.61 -21.24
C SER A 856 16.66 21.95 -22.13
N LYS A 857 15.95 23.03 -21.80
CA LYS A 857 14.85 23.54 -22.63
C LYS A 857 15.37 24.29 -23.87
N PRO A 858 14.67 24.24 -25.01
CA PRO A 858 13.49 23.43 -25.29
C PRO A 858 13.87 21.95 -25.49
N TYR A 859 13.16 21.04 -24.81
CA TYR A 859 13.53 19.61 -24.76
C TYR A 859 13.59 18.90 -26.12
N ALA A 860 12.91 19.44 -27.14
CA ALA A 860 12.97 18.91 -28.49
C ALA A 860 14.38 18.99 -29.12
N SER A 861 15.23 19.94 -28.70
CA SER A 861 16.60 20.08 -29.24
C SER A 861 17.49 18.87 -28.91
N PHE A 862 17.20 18.17 -27.81
CA PHE A 862 17.90 16.96 -27.39
C PHE A 862 17.82 15.85 -28.45
N PHE A 863 16.70 15.77 -29.19
CA PHE A 863 16.48 14.78 -30.25
C PHE A 863 16.69 15.34 -31.66
N SER A 864 17.46 16.43 -31.79
CA SER A 864 17.92 16.91 -33.11
C SER A 864 18.82 15.86 -33.78
N ASP A 865 18.79 15.80 -35.12
CA ASP A 865 19.51 14.77 -35.86
C ASP A 865 21.02 14.84 -35.61
N SER A 866 21.59 16.05 -35.49
CA SER A 866 23.01 16.24 -35.14
C SER A 866 23.37 15.68 -33.76
N ASN A 867 22.50 15.89 -32.76
CA ASN A 867 22.73 15.39 -31.40
C ASN A 867 22.51 13.87 -31.30
N LEU A 868 21.61 13.30 -32.10
CA LEU A 868 21.43 11.85 -32.15
C LEU A 868 22.58 11.14 -32.84
N GLU A 869 23.12 11.70 -33.92
CA GLU A 869 24.30 11.15 -34.58
C GLU A 869 25.54 11.24 -33.69
N SER A 870 25.71 12.31 -32.91
CA SER A 870 26.81 12.38 -31.92
C SER A 870 26.67 11.36 -30.78
N MET A 871 25.45 10.89 -30.50
CA MET A 871 25.17 9.85 -29.50
C MET A 871 25.25 8.42 -30.06
N LYS A 872 25.61 8.23 -31.33
CA LYS A 872 25.75 6.90 -31.92
C LYS A 872 27.01 6.21 -31.41
N VAL A 873 26.87 4.99 -30.91
CA VAL A 873 27.98 4.16 -30.43
C VAL A 873 28.74 3.61 -31.64
N PRO A 874 30.08 3.77 -31.72
CA PRO A 874 30.87 3.16 -32.78
C PRO A 874 30.79 1.62 -32.74
N ASP A 875 30.66 0.97 -33.90
CA ASP A 875 30.50 -0.50 -34.00
C ASP A 875 31.63 -1.30 -33.31
N ASN A 876 32.80 -0.69 -33.05
CA ASN A 876 33.95 -1.32 -32.41
C ASN A 876 33.87 -1.40 -30.87
N LEU A 877 32.90 -0.75 -30.22
CA LEU A 877 32.72 -0.74 -28.75
C LEU A 877 31.53 -1.61 -28.28
N LEU A 878 30.76 -2.17 -29.20
CA LEU A 878 29.67 -3.11 -28.90
C LEU A 878 30.27 -4.53 -28.78
N GLY A 879 30.77 -4.92 -27.60
CA GLY A 879 31.13 -6.33 -27.37
C GLY A 879 32.18 -6.70 -26.32
N VAL A 880 32.67 -5.78 -25.47
CA VAL A 880 33.63 -6.16 -24.40
C VAL A 880 32.99 -5.93 -23.04
N PRO A 881 32.79 -6.95 -22.19
CA PRO A 881 32.51 -6.75 -20.78
C PRO A 881 33.75 -6.16 -20.12
N ASP A 882 33.58 -5.12 -19.31
CA ASP A 882 34.59 -4.59 -18.40
C ASP A 882 35.16 -5.75 -17.56
N GLN A 883 36.33 -6.24 -17.94
CA GLN A 883 37.21 -7.05 -17.11
C GLN A 883 38.38 -6.15 -16.75
N ASP A 884 38.47 -5.84 -15.46
CA ASP A 884 39.66 -5.39 -14.74
C ASP A 884 40.62 -4.51 -15.56
N LEU A 885 40.32 -3.21 -15.66
CA LEU A 885 41.31 -2.22 -16.05
C LEU A 885 41.98 -1.68 -14.80
N ASP A 886 43.19 -2.18 -14.55
CA ASP A 886 44.20 -1.57 -13.69
C ASP A 886 44.43 -0.10 -14.09
N ASP A 887 44.59 0.74 -13.07
CA ASP A 887 45.05 2.13 -13.18
C ASP A 887 46.43 2.16 -13.87
N ASP A 888 46.49 2.57 -15.15
CA ASP A 888 47.61 3.30 -15.77
C ASP A 888 47.49 3.34 -17.30
N VAL A 889 46.74 4.29 -17.87
CA VAL A 889 47.09 4.92 -19.17
C VAL A 889 46.48 6.34 -19.23
N ILE A 890 47.29 7.35 -18.91
CA ILE A 890 47.06 8.72 -19.39
C ILE A 890 47.62 8.80 -20.81
N MET A 891 46.79 9.16 -21.78
CA MET A 891 47.24 9.54 -23.12
C MET A 891 46.81 10.96 -23.46
N HIS A 892 47.83 11.79 -23.62
CA HIS A 892 47.82 13.18 -24.08
C HIS A 892 47.38 13.33 -25.55
N GLY A 893 46.84 14.52 -25.86
CA GLY A 893 46.83 15.15 -27.19
C GLY A 893 45.41 15.54 -27.63
N ILE A 894 45.11 16.71 -28.20
CA ILE A 894 45.86 17.83 -28.79
C ILE A 894 44.89 19.03 -28.74
N ILE A 895 45.29 20.19 -28.24
CA ILE A 895 44.66 21.48 -28.61
C ILE A 895 45.78 22.47 -28.91
N ASP A 896 45.79 22.93 -30.16
CA ASP A 896 46.66 23.96 -30.71
C ASP A 896 46.34 25.35 -30.16
N ASP A 897 47.39 26.17 -30.15
CA ASP A 897 47.53 27.52 -29.64
C ASP A 897 46.56 28.58 -30.20
N ALA A 898 46.14 29.51 -29.33
CA ALA A 898 46.34 30.95 -29.49
C ALA A 898 45.74 31.70 -28.27
N ASP A 899 46.58 32.28 -27.40
CA ASP A 899 46.89 33.72 -27.47
C ASP A 899 47.84 34.11 -26.32
N LEU A 900 48.75 35.03 -26.64
CA LEU A 900 49.93 35.43 -25.86
C LEU A 900 49.58 36.43 -24.75
N GLY A 901 50.27 36.31 -23.61
CA GLY A 901 50.25 37.33 -22.55
C GLY A 901 51.25 37.09 -21.43
N GLN A 902 52.54 37.38 -21.71
CA GLN A 902 53.62 37.89 -20.83
C GLN A 902 53.56 37.56 -19.32
N ALA A 903 54.44 36.70 -18.82
CA ALA A 903 55.78 37.02 -18.28
C ALA A 903 55.73 37.38 -16.78
N ASP A 904 56.29 36.51 -15.93
CA ASP A 904 57.45 36.82 -15.09
C ASP A 904 57.90 35.56 -14.33
N GLU A 905 59.15 35.17 -14.58
CA GLU A 905 59.92 34.17 -13.84
C GLU A 905 60.36 34.76 -12.50
N HIS A 906 60.39 33.93 -11.44
CA HIS A 906 61.45 33.96 -10.43
C HIS A 906 61.45 32.64 -9.63
N ASP A 907 62.55 31.90 -9.80
CA ASP A 907 63.42 31.33 -8.74
C ASP A 907 62.75 30.59 -7.57
N MET A 908 62.98 29.30 -7.31
CA MET A 908 64.21 28.51 -7.07
C MET A 908 64.04 27.86 -5.68
N ASP A 909 64.60 26.67 -5.56
CA ASP A 909 65.05 25.99 -4.34
C ASP A 909 64.04 25.23 -3.47
N ASP A 910 64.04 23.91 -3.69
CA ASP A 910 64.57 22.89 -2.76
C ASP A 910 64.39 23.14 -1.25
N MET A 911 63.70 22.21 -0.58
CA MET A 911 64.30 21.43 0.52
C MET A 911 63.46 20.20 0.89
N ASP A 912 64.16 19.06 0.80
CA ASP A 912 64.03 17.87 1.64
C ASP A 912 63.59 18.16 3.08
N ASP A 913 62.69 17.33 3.63
CA ASP A 913 63.08 16.19 4.46
C ASP A 913 61.86 15.65 5.22
N GLY A 914 61.72 14.33 5.19
CA GLY A 914 60.65 13.62 5.89
C GLY A 914 60.84 13.57 7.41
N PHE A 915 59.74 13.31 8.12
CA PHE A 915 59.82 12.67 9.42
C PHE A 915 58.62 11.74 9.65
N ASN A 916 58.94 10.47 9.87
CA ASN A 916 58.07 9.42 10.40
C ASN A 916 57.53 9.79 11.78
N GLY A 917 56.36 9.24 12.12
CA GLY A 917 55.94 9.13 13.51
C GLY A 917 54.48 8.76 13.69
N ALA A 918 54.18 7.47 13.66
CA ALA A 918 52.98 6.91 14.24
C ALA A 918 53.05 6.96 15.77
N GLU A 919 51.92 7.23 16.45
CA GLU A 919 51.48 6.56 17.69
C GLU A 919 50.08 7.04 18.10
N ASP A 920 49.18 6.06 18.25
CA ASP A 920 48.07 5.90 19.20
C ASP A 920 47.33 7.13 19.77
N ASP A 921 46.05 7.27 19.36
CA ASP A 921 44.84 7.17 20.22
C ASP A 921 43.54 7.16 19.39
#